data_AF-A0A0D2CBD2-F1
#
_entry.id   AF-A0A0D2CBD2-F1
#
_cell.length_a   1.000
_cell.length_b   1.000
_cell.length_c   1.000
_cell.angle_alpha   90.00
_cell.angle_beta   90.00
_cell.angle_gamma   90.00
#
_symmetry.space_group_name_H-M   'P 1'
#
loop_
_entity.id
_entity.type
_entity.pdbx_description
1 polymer ?
#
loop_
_entity_poly.entity_id
_entity_poly.type
_entity_poly.pdbx_seq_one_letter_code
_entity_poly.pdbx_strand_id
1 'polypeptide(L)'
;MAGRPAPAPRTKLGYHRVLGPNASVLVSPICLGTMNFGDIWDASAGGCSKETAYSVLDQFYASGGNFIDTANMYMAGQSEEWLGDWMADRGVRDQMVIATKFTYAYQIPDMLPDGTITSNFGGSNRKSLRHSLEESLKRLKTDYIDIFYVHSWDGLTSIPDLMRALDDVVRQGRVLYLGCSNWPAWMVVKANSYAREHGMTPFVVYEGLWNVVARDIEREIVPMCKAEGMAITVWEALGGGKFKSKADKAQAGARRLYDLSGKGMEKFEVAAMALERVAARKGTTVSAVAMRYVMLKAPYVFPVIGARKVEHLQSNVEALAINLDDADIQELQEAVPLDLGYPHIILSGSPTEHVGPTRPTYLPMWWGGFEGVEEPKAPRTCSECRRRKIRCIYRSDSSLECNRCLSRGTKCVLPATSVSNQLGDEKRTLRERVLRLESLLQQAPNTILTSSVSPSTKDNASISLQINGQALDDAGDPALDVDHSAPFMAALQTSDLFEPYEAPRNGGPDDRAQVEPQHHITHGPLRTCTTGEGYSITLCENLRAVLPSLSDIKAPMADNTLWWQFWNQKTFGTEQARETLLQYTERVYSENDPIELGLMVSAYARHKDDDALRLLSVVDQMVISNDRFAGTLRGLTLIAFQAKCYLDIGQPRRAFLCNRRGVNLAQVMNIHRTYSSTNERSSIWWTLYQGDRFFSILLGLPYGIRDDQFPFPTARDDTPAGAVAQAFSLRLGVLMGKVIDHKQYQTPQGFSNIIDIEDELERLACAQSQQWWSYSIPDNADTTAINDFRERLLQHSLFFFVRMYVHMPYMVRQTSSRIYETSRQSGLDASRDFLRRYHVLSSHFEGAPLFECKTHDFLGFMSALLLLVGSNNVSRDMPLIDKTIQILERLAIVKTCKICMQAHRALVDVLAVCTGKGETRDWMHSKIAIPYFGTLRVAPLNAVQIRHDTYEVDDSTPVLTEGISAGDSRDLNEEQSLNPIGQSQGDVDFDFDFDFDFNIPGLWDNVDANISFCDSLLDLDQDWGCFFD
;
A
#
# COMPACT_ATOMS: atom_id res chain seq x y z
N MET A 1 40.98 2.87 12.42
CA MET A 1 41.60 2.17 11.27
C MET A 1 41.94 3.21 10.21
N ALA A 2 43.22 3.50 9.96
CA ALA A 2 43.62 4.41 8.89
C ALA A 2 44.01 3.58 7.66
N GLY A 3 43.01 3.23 6.83
CA GLY A 3 43.26 2.57 5.54
C GLY A 3 43.88 3.56 4.55
N ARG A 4 44.69 3.06 3.61
CA ARG A 4 45.17 3.87 2.49
C ARG A 4 43.94 4.37 1.68
N PRO A 5 43.90 5.64 1.25
CA PRO A 5 42.83 6.13 0.40
C PRO A 5 42.83 5.34 -0.92
N ALA A 6 41.64 5.06 -1.45
CA ALA A 6 41.50 4.36 -2.72
C ALA A 6 42.20 5.15 -3.86
N PRO A 7 42.89 4.48 -4.79
CA PRO A 7 43.53 5.14 -5.91
C PRO A 7 42.48 5.80 -6.83
N ALA A 8 42.87 6.90 -7.48
CA ALA A 8 42.01 7.54 -8.47
C ALA A 8 41.74 6.57 -9.64
N PRO A 9 40.50 6.49 -10.15
CA PRO A 9 40.18 5.66 -11.31
C PRO A 9 41.00 6.06 -12.55
N ARG A 10 41.40 5.07 -13.36
CA ARG A 10 42.22 5.26 -14.56
C ARG A 10 41.50 6.07 -15.65
N THR A 11 40.20 5.82 -15.82
CA THR A 11 39.37 6.52 -16.79
C THR A 11 38.10 7.06 -16.11
N LYS A 12 37.28 7.80 -16.87
CA LYS A 12 35.98 8.28 -16.40
C LYS A 12 34.98 7.15 -16.13
N LEU A 13 35.15 5.98 -16.74
CA LEU A 13 34.30 4.83 -16.54
C LEU A 13 34.38 4.28 -15.09
N GLY A 14 35.55 4.37 -14.45
CA GLY A 14 35.74 3.92 -13.07
C GLY A 14 35.21 4.88 -11.99
N TYR A 15 34.55 5.97 -12.37
CA TYR A 15 33.76 6.78 -11.43
C TYR A 15 32.34 6.23 -11.38
N HIS A 16 32.17 5.16 -10.60
CA HIS A 16 30.88 4.48 -10.47
C HIS A 16 29.82 5.39 -9.84
N ARG A 17 28.57 5.19 -10.27
CA ARG A 17 27.38 5.92 -9.84
C ARG A 17 26.46 4.95 -9.13
N VAL A 18 25.71 5.43 -8.14
CA VAL A 18 24.58 4.68 -7.58
C VAL A 18 23.59 4.38 -8.69
N LEU A 19 23.13 3.12 -8.79
CA LEU A 19 22.17 2.68 -9.79
C LEU A 19 20.88 3.50 -9.70
N GLY A 20 20.24 3.53 -8.53
CA GLY A 20 19.03 4.33 -8.33
C GLY A 20 18.69 4.57 -6.86
N PRO A 21 17.67 5.40 -6.55
CA PRO A 21 17.23 5.67 -5.18
C PRO A 21 16.92 4.39 -4.38
N ASN A 22 16.32 3.40 -5.03
CA ASN A 22 15.92 2.13 -4.42
C ASN A 22 16.97 1.01 -4.59
N ALA A 23 18.13 1.31 -5.18
CA ALA A 23 19.23 0.36 -5.40
C ALA A 23 20.59 1.06 -5.28
N SER A 24 21.23 0.90 -4.11
CA SER A 24 22.48 1.59 -3.78
C SER A 24 23.74 1.00 -4.41
N VAL A 25 23.62 -0.09 -5.18
CA VAL A 25 24.73 -0.72 -5.91
C VAL A 25 25.41 0.28 -6.83
N LEU A 26 26.75 0.24 -6.86
CA LEU A 26 27.56 1.17 -7.64
C LEU A 26 27.90 0.55 -8.99
N VAL A 27 27.43 1.20 -10.06
CA VAL A 27 27.62 0.77 -11.45
C VAL A 27 28.42 1.79 -12.25
N SER A 28 29.17 1.33 -13.25
CA SER A 28 29.82 2.19 -14.22
C SER A 28 28.79 3.04 -14.97
N PRO A 29 29.13 4.29 -15.34
CA PRO A 29 28.19 5.20 -16.02
C PRO A 29 27.72 4.71 -17.39
N ILE A 30 28.35 3.65 -17.91
CA ILE A 30 28.01 2.94 -19.13
C ILE A 30 27.88 1.45 -18.76
N CYS A 31 26.87 0.79 -19.31
CA CYS A 31 26.66 -0.65 -19.23
C CYS A 31 27.19 -1.30 -20.53
N LEU A 32 27.96 -2.38 -20.42
CA LEU A 32 28.41 -3.15 -21.58
C LEU A 32 27.38 -4.22 -21.91
N GLY A 33 26.71 -4.10 -23.07
CA GLY A 33 25.78 -5.11 -23.57
C GLY A 33 26.50 -6.19 -24.36
N THR A 34 26.13 -7.45 -24.15
CA THR A 34 26.81 -8.62 -24.73
C THR A 34 25.98 -9.38 -25.75
N MET A 35 24.87 -8.82 -26.26
CA MET A 35 24.00 -9.48 -27.25
C MET A 35 24.76 -10.02 -28.47
N ASN A 36 25.89 -9.40 -28.85
CA ASN A 36 26.73 -9.81 -29.97
C ASN A 36 27.87 -10.78 -29.59
N PHE A 37 27.95 -11.25 -28.35
CA PHE A 37 28.99 -12.19 -27.92
C PHE A 37 28.53 -13.62 -28.22
N GLY A 38 29.05 -14.16 -29.31
CA GLY A 38 28.70 -15.47 -29.82
C GLY A 38 28.75 -15.51 -31.34
N ASP A 39 28.74 -16.72 -31.89
CA ASP A 39 28.82 -17.00 -33.33
C ASP A 39 27.60 -17.76 -33.86
N ILE A 40 26.73 -18.28 -32.98
CA ILE A 40 25.54 -19.06 -33.34
C ILE A 40 24.61 -18.32 -34.32
N TRP A 41 24.49 -16.99 -34.17
CA TRP A 41 23.66 -16.14 -35.03
C TRP A 41 24.44 -15.05 -35.74
N ASP A 42 25.71 -15.29 -36.08
CA ASP A 42 26.54 -14.25 -36.68
C ASP A 42 25.91 -13.68 -37.97
N ALA A 43 25.37 -14.55 -38.82
CA ALA A 43 24.75 -14.16 -40.08
C ALA A 43 23.50 -13.26 -39.94
N SER A 44 22.75 -13.38 -38.83
CA SER A 44 21.46 -12.69 -38.62
C SER A 44 21.52 -11.57 -37.58
N ALA A 45 22.33 -11.72 -36.53
CA ALA A 45 22.46 -10.78 -35.41
C ALA A 45 23.79 -9.99 -35.42
N GLY A 46 24.82 -10.49 -36.12
CA GLY A 46 26.15 -9.86 -36.23
C GLY A 46 26.99 -10.07 -34.97
N GLY A 47 27.38 -11.31 -34.74
CA GLY A 47 28.14 -11.79 -33.60
C GLY A 47 29.62 -11.43 -33.63
N CYS A 48 30.40 -12.01 -32.71
CA CYS A 48 31.85 -11.93 -32.70
C CYS A 48 32.47 -13.18 -32.05
N SER A 49 33.75 -13.43 -32.34
CA SER A 49 34.47 -14.57 -31.76
C SER A 49 34.72 -14.42 -30.25
N LYS A 50 35.01 -15.53 -29.57
CA LYS A 50 35.31 -15.56 -28.13
C LYS A 50 36.52 -14.70 -27.78
N GLU A 51 37.57 -14.70 -28.62
CA GLU A 51 38.77 -13.90 -28.44
C GLU A 51 38.46 -12.40 -28.49
N THR A 52 37.55 -12.01 -29.40
CA THR A 52 37.10 -10.63 -29.52
C THR A 52 36.28 -10.22 -28.30
N ALA A 53 35.34 -11.07 -27.86
CA ALA A 53 34.55 -10.84 -26.66
C ALA A 53 35.43 -10.67 -25.42
N TYR A 54 36.41 -11.57 -25.23
CA TYR A 54 37.38 -11.48 -24.13
C TYR A 54 38.21 -10.20 -24.19
N SER A 55 38.67 -9.80 -25.39
CA SER A 55 39.44 -8.56 -25.56
C SER A 55 38.61 -7.32 -25.20
N VAL A 56 37.33 -7.31 -25.55
CA VAL A 56 36.40 -6.22 -25.19
C VAL A 56 36.14 -6.22 -23.67
N LEU A 57 35.89 -7.37 -23.06
CA LEU A 57 35.69 -7.51 -21.62
C LEU A 57 36.93 -7.08 -20.81
N ASP A 58 38.11 -7.54 -21.21
CA ASP A 58 39.39 -7.18 -20.60
C ASP A 58 39.61 -5.66 -20.69
N GLN A 59 39.32 -5.03 -21.84
CA GLN A 59 39.42 -3.58 -21.98
C GLN A 59 38.39 -2.84 -21.10
N PHE A 60 37.15 -3.32 -21.04
CA PHE A 60 36.10 -2.70 -20.22
C PHE A 60 36.48 -2.69 -18.74
N TYR A 61 36.91 -3.85 -18.24
CA TYR A 61 37.41 -4.01 -16.88
C TYR A 61 38.65 -3.15 -16.63
N ALA A 62 39.64 -3.17 -17.52
CA ALA A 62 40.86 -2.37 -17.38
C ALA A 62 40.60 -0.86 -17.38
N SER A 63 39.50 -0.43 -18.01
CA SER A 63 39.04 0.97 -18.03
C SER A 63 38.27 1.35 -16.75
N GLY A 64 37.95 0.39 -15.87
CA GLY A 64 37.19 0.58 -14.63
C GLY A 64 35.68 0.31 -14.78
N GLY A 65 35.25 -0.34 -15.85
CA GLY A 65 33.87 -0.78 -16.03
C GLY A 65 33.52 -1.93 -15.11
N ASN A 66 32.29 -1.95 -14.61
CA ASN A 66 31.80 -3.06 -13.79
C ASN A 66 30.34 -3.46 -14.09
N PHE A 67 29.62 -2.74 -14.93
CA PHE A 67 28.22 -3.05 -15.23
C PHE A 67 28.09 -3.72 -16.60
N ILE A 68 27.66 -4.99 -16.62
CA ILE A 68 27.58 -5.82 -17.83
C ILE A 68 26.17 -6.41 -17.93
N ASP A 69 25.60 -6.34 -19.12
CA ASP A 69 24.25 -6.80 -19.43
C ASP A 69 24.26 -7.91 -20.50
N THR A 70 23.61 -9.03 -20.18
CA THR A 70 23.43 -10.22 -21.03
C THR A 70 21.97 -10.70 -20.96
N ALA A 71 21.62 -11.83 -21.58
CA ALA A 71 20.32 -12.48 -21.44
C ALA A 71 20.41 -13.97 -21.75
N ASN A 72 19.47 -14.76 -21.22
CA ASN A 72 19.38 -16.20 -21.46
C ASN A 72 19.35 -16.59 -22.95
N MET A 73 18.73 -15.76 -23.79
CA MET A 73 18.55 -15.98 -25.23
C MET A 73 19.73 -15.48 -26.08
N TYR A 74 20.63 -14.65 -25.54
CA TYR A 74 21.65 -14.00 -26.36
C TYR A 74 22.63 -15.04 -26.92
N MET A 75 22.67 -15.14 -28.25
CA MET A 75 23.40 -16.17 -28.97
C MET A 75 23.08 -17.57 -28.42
N ALA A 76 21.79 -17.85 -28.19
CA ALA A 76 21.30 -19.10 -27.60
C ALA A 76 21.98 -19.48 -26.27
N GLY A 77 22.32 -18.48 -25.43
CA GLY A 77 22.97 -18.65 -24.14
C GLY A 77 24.50 -18.60 -24.16
N GLN A 78 25.12 -18.63 -25.34
CA GLN A 78 26.58 -18.59 -25.50
C GLN A 78 27.19 -17.30 -24.93
N SER A 79 26.46 -16.18 -24.97
CA SER A 79 26.91 -14.94 -24.35
C SER A 79 27.08 -15.06 -22.84
N GLU A 80 26.17 -15.74 -22.13
CA GLU A 80 26.29 -15.98 -20.68
C GLU A 80 27.44 -16.93 -20.37
N GLU A 81 27.62 -17.97 -21.19
CA GLU A 81 28.69 -18.95 -21.04
C GLU A 81 30.07 -18.29 -21.16
N TRP A 82 30.29 -17.49 -22.21
CA TRP A 82 31.57 -16.81 -22.42
C TRP A 82 31.84 -15.75 -21.35
N LEU A 83 30.81 -15.05 -20.88
CA LEU A 83 30.95 -14.10 -19.78
C LEU A 83 31.30 -14.82 -18.47
N GLY A 84 30.65 -15.93 -18.17
CA GLY A 84 30.93 -16.76 -17.00
C GLY A 84 32.34 -17.35 -17.02
N ASP A 85 32.77 -17.90 -18.17
CA ASP A 85 34.15 -18.36 -18.38
C ASP A 85 35.15 -17.23 -18.14
N TRP A 86 34.94 -16.05 -18.74
CA TRP A 86 35.83 -14.92 -18.58
C TRP A 86 35.92 -14.46 -17.12
N MET A 87 34.78 -14.35 -16.42
CA MET A 87 34.76 -13.95 -15.00
C MET A 87 35.51 -14.96 -14.12
N ALA A 88 35.35 -16.26 -14.39
CA ALA A 88 36.04 -17.34 -13.68
C ALA A 88 37.56 -17.31 -13.98
N ASP A 89 37.95 -17.17 -15.25
CA ASP A 89 39.35 -17.11 -15.68
C ASP A 89 40.09 -15.90 -15.07
N ARG A 90 39.40 -14.78 -14.89
CA ARG A 90 39.97 -13.55 -14.33
C ARG A 90 39.81 -13.42 -12.81
N GLY A 91 38.91 -14.19 -12.20
CA GLY A 91 38.59 -14.11 -10.77
C GLY A 91 37.96 -12.77 -10.36
N VAL A 92 37.05 -12.23 -11.19
CA VAL A 92 36.51 -10.87 -11.03
C VAL A 92 35.01 -10.80 -10.72
N ARG A 93 34.32 -11.94 -10.56
CA ARG A 93 32.85 -11.99 -10.39
C ARG A 93 32.32 -11.00 -9.34
N ASP A 94 32.92 -10.96 -8.15
CA ASP A 94 32.47 -10.10 -7.03
C ASP A 94 32.72 -8.60 -7.26
N GLN A 95 33.52 -8.25 -8.26
CA GLN A 95 33.77 -6.86 -8.64
C GLN A 95 32.76 -6.35 -9.67
N MET A 96 32.07 -7.26 -10.36
CA MET A 96 31.15 -6.99 -11.47
C MET A 96 29.70 -6.98 -10.99
N VAL A 97 28.90 -6.10 -11.60
CA VAL A 97 27.44 -6.06 -11.51
C VAL A 97 26.89 -6.70 -12.78
N ILE A 98 26.38 -7.91 -12.65
CA ILE A 98 25.89 -8.70 -13.79
C ILE A 98 24.37 -8.61 -13.88
N ALA A 99 23.91 -8.08 -15.00
CA ALA A 99 22.53 -8.08 -15.42
C ALA A 99 22.25 -9.24 -16.39
N THR A 100 21.23 -10.05 -16.13
CA THR A 100 20.69 -10.99 -17.12
C THR A 100 19.15 -10.98 -17.10
N LYS A 101 18.54 -11.65 -18.07
CA LYS A 101 17.11 -11.56 -18.37
C LYS A 101 16.51 -12.91 -18.69
N PHE A 102 15.24 -13.07 -18.35
CA PHE A 102 14.38 -14.18 -18.77
C PHE A 102 13.07 -13.63 -19.35
N THR A 103 12.28 -14.49 -20.01
CA THR A 103 10.96 -14.28 -20.67
C THR A 103 11.03 -14.83 -22.08
N TYR A 104 12.08 -14.52 -22.84
CA TYR A 104 12.26 -15.12 -24.16
C TYR A 104 12.80 -16.56 -24.03
N ALA A 105 12.38 -17.41 -24.96
CA ALA A 105 12.84 -18.79 -25.01
C ALA A 105 14.32 -18.86 -25.41
N TYR A 106 15.13 -19.48 -24.54
CA TYR A 106 16.53 -19.77 -24.86
C TYR A 106 16.69 -21.13 -25.55
N GLN A 107 15.72 -22.04 -25.37
CA GLN A 107 15.66 -23.30 -26.11
C GLN A 107 14.86 -23.10 -27.39
N ILE A 108 15.56 -23.12 -28.51
CA ILE A 108 15.03 -22.70 -29.81
C ILE A 108 14.58 -23.95 -30.55
N PRO A 109 13.35 -24.00 -31.11
CA PRO A 109 12.82 -25.20 -31.74
C PRO A 109 13.79 -25.83 -32.75
N ASP A 110 14.43 -25.01 -33.59
CA ASP A 110 15.37 -25.46 -34.63
C ASP A 110 16.67 -26.11 -34.09
N MET A 111 16.94 -25.98 -32.79
CA MET A 111 18.10 -26.55 -32.11
C MET A 111 17.73 -27.70 -31.17
N LEU A 112 16.45 -28.08 -31.11
CA LEU A 112 15.95 -29.17 -30.28
C LEU A 112 15.53 -30.35 -31.14
N PRO A 113 15.48 -31.58 -30.58
CA PRO A 113 14.92 -32.72 -31.29
C PRO A 113 13.48 -32.46 -31.77
N ASP A 114 13.16 -32.94 -32.97
CA ASP A 114 11.80 -32.85 -33.52
C ASP A 114 10.77 -33.44 -32.53
N GLY A 115 9.66 -32.73 -32.33
CA GLY A 115 8.62 -33.10 -31.38
C GLY A 115 8.86 -32.66 -29.93
N THR A 116 9.94 -31.92 -29.65
CA THR A 116 10.16 -31.33 -28.31
C THR A 116 9.08 -30.30 -27.98
N ILE A 117 8.45 -30.42 -26.80
CA ILE A 117 7.44 -29.46 -26.32
C ILE A 117 8.17 -28.23 -25.75
N THR A 118 8.03 -27.08 -26.41
CA THR A 118 8.79 -25.86 -26.07
C THR A 118 8.01 -24.77 -25.34
N SER A 119 6.70 -24.97 -25.14
CA SER A 119 5.76 -23.94 -24.67
C SER A 119 6.13 -23.26 -23.34
N ASN A 120 6.89 -23.95 -22.48
CA ASN A 120 7.26 -23.46 -21.14
C ASN A 120 8.74 -23.05 -21.01
N PHE A 121 9.50 -22.99 -22.12
CA PHE A 121 10.86 -22.42 -22.10
C PHE A 121 10.87 -20.90 -22.27
N GLY A 122 9.71 -20.28 -22.51
CA GLY A 122 9.50 -18.84 -22.55
C GLY A 122 8.27 -18.41 -21.73
N GLY A 123 8.00 -17.11 -21.73
CA GLY A 123 7.02 -16.45 -20.88
C GLY A 123 7.60 -16.01 -19.53
N SER A 124 6.86 -15.17 -18.82
CA SER A 124 7.22 -14.63 -17.51
C SER A 124 6.70 -15.49 -16.35
N ASN A 125 6.06 -16.63 -16.66
CA ASN A 125 5.53 -17.57 -15.68
C ASN A 125 6.64 -18.22 -14.83
N ARG A 126 6.24 -18.74 -13.68
CA ARG A 126 7.15 -19.35 -12.69
C ARG A 126 7.99 -20.52 -13.22
N LYS A 127 7.47 -21.31 -14.17
CA LYS A 127 8.19 -22.46 -14.75
C LYS A 127 9.32 -22.00 -15.67
N SER A 128 9.04 -21.03 -16.55
CA SER A 128 10.04 -20.38 -17.41
C SER A 128 11.12 -19.67 -16.57
N LEU A 129 10.70 -18.94 -15.53
CA LEU A 129 11.59 -18.28 -14.57
C LEU A 129 12.55 -19.29 -13.93
N ARG A 130 12.02 -20.39 -13.39
CA ARG A 130 12.82 -21.43 -12.72
C ARG A 130 13.91 -21.97 -13.64
N HIS A 131 13.54 -22.42 -14.83
CA HIS A 131 14.49 -23.00 -15.79
C HIS A 131 15.50 -21.98 -16.30
N SER A 132 15.05 -20.77 -16.63
CA SER A 132 15.94 -19.73 -17.13
C SER A 132 16.96 -19.32 -16.08
N LEU A 133 16.53 -19.12 -14.82
CA LEU A 133 17.43 -18.75 -13.74
C LEU A 133 18.47 -19.84 -13.43
N GLU A 134 18.06 -21.10 -13.37
CA GLU A 134 18.97 -22.24 -13.15
C GLU A 134 20.05 -22.33 -14.24
N GLU A 135 19.66 -22.20 -15.51
CA GLU A 135 20.61 -22.26 -16.63
C GLU A 135 21.50 -21.02 -16.71
N SER A 136 20.96 -19.81 -16.49
CA SER A 136 21.76 -18.58 -16.48
C SER A 136 22.84 -18.63 -15.39
N LEU A 137 22.51 -19.05 -14.17
CA LEU A 137 23.50 -19.17 -13.07
C LEU A 137 24.60 -20.18 -13.42
N LYS A 138 24.23 -21.31 -14.02
CA LYS A 138 25.18 -22.34 -14.47
C LYS A 138 26.14 -21.80 -15.54
N ARG A 139 25.62 -21.11 -16.56
CA ARG A 139 26.43 -20.54 -17.65
C ARG A 139 27.33 -19.40 -17.15
N LEU A 140 26.80 -18.53 -16.30
CA LEU A 140 27.53 -17.42 -15.68
C LEU A 140 28.53 -17.89 -14.61
N LYS A 141 28.52 -19.17 -14.22
CA LYS A 141 29.40 -19.77 -13.21
C LYS A 141 29.35 -19.03 -11.88
N THR A 142 28.15 -18.68 -11.44
CA THR A 142 27.90 -17.91 -10.22
C THR A 142 26.64 -18.42 -9.52
N ASP A 143 26.51 -18.13 -8.23
CA ASP A 143 25.37 -18.49 -7.38
C ASP A 143 24.32 -17.37 -7.23
N TYR A 144 24.65 -16.13 -7.62
CA TYR A 144 23.74 -14.99 -7.63
C TYR A 144 23.81 -14.14 -8.90
N ILE A 145 22.72 -13.47 -9.22
CA ILE A 145 22.62 -12.41 -10.25
C ILE A 145 22.42 -11.07 -9.54
N ASP A 146 23.15 -10.04 -9.97
CA ASP A 146 23.00 -8.71 -9.38
C ASP A 146 21.67 -8.07 -9.79
N ILE A 147 21.36 -8.07 -11.09
CA ILE A 147 20.10 -7.51 -11.63
C ILE A 147 19.42 -8.53 -12.54
N PHE A 148 18.22 -8.98 -12.18
CA PHE A 148 17.46 -9.92 -13.00
C PHE A 148 16.25 -9.24 -13.63
N TYR A 149 16.24 -9.19 -14.96
CA TYR A 149 15.18 -8.54 -15.73
C TYR A 149 14.10 -9.52 -16.17
N VAL A 150 12.85 -9.09 -16.05
CA VAL A 150 11.76 -9.63 -16.88
C VAL A 150 11.84 -8.95 -18.25
N HIS A 151 12.26 -9.69 -19.28
CA HIS A 151 12.76 -9.14 -20.55
C HIS A 151 11.66 -8.54 -21.44
N SER A 152 10.41 -8.96 -21.29
CA SER A 152 9.25 -8.38 -21.96
C SER A 152 7.99 -8.61 -21.13
N TRP A 153 6.99 -7.75 -21.30
CA TRP A 153 5.65 -8.08 -20.84
C TRP A 153 5.07 -9.17 -21.76
N ASP A 154 4.60 -10.27 -21.19
CA ASP A 154 4.07 -11.41 -21.96
C ASP A 154 2.54 -11.38 -22.14
N GLY A 155 1.84 -10.56 -21.35
CA GLY A 155 0.38 -10.44 -21.39
C GLY A 155 -0.38 -11.65 -20.83
N LEU A 156 0.33 -12.69 -20.38
CA LEU A 156 -0.25 -13.96 -19.93
C LEU A 156 -0.10 -14.14 -18.42
N THR A 157 1.06 -13.80 -17.87
CA THR A 157 1.37 -14.04 -16.47
C THR A 157 0.78 -12.93 -15.61
N SER A 158 -0.03 -13.28 -14.60
CA SER A 158 -0.61 -12.28 -13.69
C SER A 158 0.47 -11.62 -12.83
N ILE A 159 0.26 -10.35 -12.45
CA ILE A 159 1.18 -9.62 -11.57
C ILE A 159 1.39 -10.36 -10.22
N PRO A 160 0.34 -10.87 -9.54
CA PRO A 160 0.52 -11.62 -8.30
C PRO A 160 1.41 -12.86 -8.44
N ASP A 161 1.24 -13.66 -9.50
CA ASP A 161 2.05 -14.86 -9.76
C ASP A 161 3.51 -14.47 -10.04
N LEU A 162 3.72 -13.51 -10.94
CA LEU A 162 5.06 -13.04 -11.30
C LEU A 162 5.81 -12.46 -10.09
N MET A 163 5.20 -11.53 -9.35
CA MET A 163 5.89 -10.83 -8.26
C MET A 163 6.21 -11.78 -7.09
N ARG A 164 5.37 -12.77 -6.80
CA ARG A 164 5.71 -13.84 -5.84
C ARG A 164 6.89 -14.67 -6.31
N ALA A 165 6.87 -15.10 -7.58
CA ALA A 165 7.96 -15.91 -8.14
C ALA A 165 9.30 -15.17 -8.14
N LEU A 166 9.28 -13.86 -8.42
CA LEU A 166 10.47 -13.00 -8.35
C LEU A 166 10.93 -12.78 -6.90
N ASP A 167 10.02 -12.51 -5.97
CA ASP A 167 10.38 -12.31 -4.55
C ASP A 167 10.98 -13.57 -3.93
N ASP A 168 10.50 -14.76 -4.30
CA ASP A 168 11.06 -16.03 -3.85
C ASP A 168 12.54 -16.18 -4.24
N VAL A 169 12.92 -15.84 -5.47
CA VAL A 169 14.32 -15.96 -5.92
C VAL A 169 15.22 -14.89 -5.32
N VAL A 170 14.67 -13.73 -4.97
CA VAL A 170 15.37 -12.71 -4.18
C VAL A 170 15.59 -13.19 -2.75
N ARG A 171 14.56 -13.73 -2.07
CA ARG A 171 14.68 -14.29 -0.72
C ARG A 171 15.63 -15.47 -0.63
N GLN A 172 15.74 -16.26 -1.71
CA GLN A 172 16.73 -17.32 -1.83
C GLN A 172 18.17 -16.81 -2.00
N GLY A 173 18.38 -15.50 -2.19
CA GLY A 173 19.70 -14.90 -2.42
C GLY A 173 20.27 -15.16 -3.82
N ARG A 174 19.47 -15.73 -4.73
CA ARG A 174 19.88 -16.03 -6.12
C ARG A 174 19.83 -14.80 -7.02
N VAL A 175 19.08 -13.78 -6.60
CA VAL A 175 18.93 -12.49 -7.28
C VAL A 175 19.01 -11.38 -6.24
N LEU A 176 19.74 -10.30 -6.51
CA LEU A 176 19.88 -9.17 -5.58
C LEU A 176 18.89 -8.03 -5.88
N TYR A 177 18.71 -7.69 -7.15
CA TYR A 177 17.84 -6.62 -7.62
C TYR A 177 16.98 -7.08 -8.80
N LEU A 178 15.76 -6.53 -8.88
CA LEU A 178 14.82 -6.82 -9.96
C LEU A 178 14.76 -5.67 -10.96
N GLY A 179 14.66 -6.02 -12.25
CA GLY A 179 14.39 -5.08 -13.33
C GLY A 179 13.29 -5.56 -14.26
N CYS A 180 12.80 -4.66 -15.10
CA CYS A 180 11.87 -4.99 -16.19
C CYS A 180 12.33 -4.32 -17.48
N SER A 181 12.08 -4.95 -18.63
CA SER A 181 12.50 -4.46 -19.94
C SER A 181 11.33 -4.53 -20.91
N ASN A 182 11.05 -3.46 -21.66
CA ASN A 182 9.95 -3.40 -22.65
C ASN A 182 8.54 -3.61 -22.04
N TRP A 183 8.28 -2.97 -20.89
CA TRP A 183 6.98 -3.04 -20.20
C TRP A 183 6.18 -1.74 -20.36
N PRO A 184 4.84 -1.79 -20.53
CA PRO A 184 4.00 -0.60 -20.40
C PRO A 184 4.13 0.03 -19.01
N ALA A 185 4.15 1.37 -18.94
CA ALA A 185 4.35 2.10 -17.67
C ALA A 185 3.35 1.67 -16.58
N TRP A 186 2.07 1.57 -16.93
CA TRP A 186 1.00 1.19 -15.99
C TRP A 186 1.17 -0.24 -15.45
N MET A 187 1.75 -1.16 -16.23
CA MET A 187 2.05 -2.52 -15.75
C MET A 187 3.20 -2.51 -14.75
N VAL A 188 4.23 -1.68 -14.97
CA VAL A 188 5.34 -1.51 -14.02
C VAL A 188 4.83 -0.92 -12.72
N VAL A 189 4.02 0.13 -12.78
CA VAL A 189 3.40 0.75 -11.59
C VAL A 189 2.52 -0.27 -10.86
N LYS A 190 1.70 -1.05 -11.58
CA LYS A 190 0.88 -2.12 -10.98
C LYS A 190 1.75 -3.17 -10.28
N ALA A 191 2.84 -3.60 -10.89
CA ALA A 191 3.76 -4.57 -10.31
C ALA A 191 4.47 -4.03 -9.06
N ASN A 192 4.98 -2.80 -9.12
CA ASN A 192 5.67 -2.17 -8.00
C ASN A 192 4.72 -1.82 -6.85
N SER A 193 3.50 -1.36 -7.12
CA SER A 193 2.48 -1.15 -6.09
C SER A 193 2.11 -2.45 -5.42
N TYR A 194 1.86 -3.51 -6.18
CA TYR A 194 1.62 -4.84 -5.63
C TYR A 194 2.78 -5.29 -4.74
N ALA A 195 4.04 -5.11 -5.18
CA ALA A 195 5.21 -5.47 -4.38
C ALA A 195 5.28 -4.67 -3.07
N ARG A 196 5.07 -3.35 -3.11
CA ARG A 196 5.05 -2.50 -1.90
C ARG A 196 3.97 -2.90 -0.91
N GLU A 197 2.75 -3.13 -1.40
CA GLU A 197 1.58 -3.49 -0.59
C GLU A 197 1.77 -4.84 0.12
N HIS A 198 2.54 -5.75 -0.50
CA HIS A 198 2.76 -7.10 0.01
C HIS A 198 4.15 -7.31 0.64
N GLY A 199 4.92 -6.24 0.83
CA GLY A 199 6.26 -6.31 1.42
C GLY A 199 7.27 -7.14 0.60
N MET A 200 7.11 -7.17 -0.72
CA MET A 200 7.97 -7.86 -1.67
C MET A 200 8.98 -6.89 -2.31
N THR A 201 9.99 -7.45 -2.96
CA THR A 201 11.00 -6.69 -3.68
C THR A 201 10.41 -6.05 -4.95
N PRO A 202 10.46 -4.71 -5.13
CA PRO A 202 9.98 -4.04 -6.33
C PRO A 202 11.03 -4.03 -7.45
N PHE A 203 10.64 -3.66 -8.67
CA PHE A 203 11.57 -3.33 -9.73
C PHE A 203 12.31 -2.02 -9.41
N VAL A 204 13.63 -2.01 -9.61
CA VAL A 204 14.49 -0.85 -9.33
C VAL A 204 15.16 -0.27 -10.58
N VAL A 205 15.02 -0.94 -11.72
CA VAL A 205 15.58 -0.49 -13.00
C VAL A 205 14.68 -0.90 -14.16
N TYR A 206 14.47 0.03 -15.08
CA TYR A 206 13.76 -0.19 -16.33
C TYR A 206 14.75 -0.18 -17.50
N GLU A 207 14.70 -1.20 -18.35
CA GLU A 207 15.50 -1.25 -19.57
C GLU A 207 14.62 -0.98 -20.81
N GLY A 208 15.00 -0.02 -21.65
CA GLY A 208 14.17 0.37 -22.80
C GLY A 208 14.92 0.96 -23.99
N LEU A 209 14.25 0.93 -25.15
CA LEU A 209 14.72 1.59 -26.37
C LEU A 209 14.65 3.10 -26.18
N TRP A 210 15.79 3.77 -26.23
CA TRP A 210 15.83 5.23 -26.24
C TRP A 210 17.01 5.77 -27.02
N ASN A 211 16.75 6.64 -27.99
CA ASN A 211 17.76 7.39 -28.71
C ASN A 211 17.13 8.66 -29.31
N VAL A 212 17.89 9.39 -30.14
CA VAL A 212 17.41 10.65 -30.77
C VAL A 212 16.15 10.44 -31.62
N VAL A 213 15.95 9.25 -32.20
CA VAL A 213 14.79 8.93 -33.06
C VAL A 213 13.66 8.28 -32.25
N ALA A 214 13.99 7.26 -31.46
CA ALA A 214 13.04 6.51 -30.65
C ALA A 214 12.95 7.15 -29.26
N ARG A 215 12.04 8.11 -29.12
CA ARG A 215 11.83 8.90 -27.89
C ARG A 215 10.51 8.55 -27.18
N ASP A 216 9.85 7.47 -27.57
CA ASP A 216 8.52 7.09 -27.07
C ASP A 216 8.47 6.90 -25.55
N ILE A 217 9.56 6.42 -24.95
CA ILE A 217 9.66 6.22 -23.50
C ILE A 217 9.63 7.55 -22.72
N GLU A 218 9.87 8.69 -23.37
CA GLU A 218 9.76 10.02 -22.72
C GLU A 218 8.32 10.31 -22.29
N ARG A 219 7.29 9.74 -22.96
CA ARG A 219 5.86 9.96 -22.68
C ARG A 219 5.47 9.58 -21.25
N GLU A 220 5.76 8.33 -20.88
CA GLU A 220 5.24 7.70 -19.65
C GLU A 220 6.32 6.99 -18.85
N ILE A 221 7.28 6.33 -19.50
CA ILE A 221 8.29 5.50 -18.81
C ILE A 221 9.30 6.36 -18.04
N VAL A 222 9.81 7.44 -18.64
CA VAL A 222 10.76 8.33 -17.96
C VAL A 222 10.11 9.01 -16.75
N PRO A 223 8.89 9.60 -16.85
CA PRO A 223 8.15 10.09 -15.69
C PRO A 223 7.89 8.99 -14.64
N MET A 224 7.43 7.80 -15.06
CA MET A 224 7.20 6.66 -14.17
C MET A 224 8.46 6.26 -13.41
N CYS A 225 9.60 6.12 -14.08
CA CYS A 225 10.86 5.75 -13.42
C CYS A 225 11.27 6.78 -12.36
N LYS A 226 11.04 8.08 -12.61
CA LYS A 226 11.30 9.14 -11.61
C LYS A 226 10.38 8.99 -10.40
N ALA A 227 9.09 8.77 -10.61
CA ALA A 227 8.09 8.62 -9.55
C ALA A 227 8.32 7.34 -8.72
N GLU A 228 8.68 6.24 -9.38
CA GLU A 228 8.93 4.93 -8.78
C GLU A 228 10.34 4.77 -8.20
N GLY A 229 11.21 5.78 -8.34
CA GLY A 229 12.59 5.73 -7.86
C GLY A 229 13.45 4.70 -8.58
N MET A 230 13.18 4.45 -9.86
CA MET A 230 13.86 3.47 -10.72
C MET A 230 14.96 4.11 -11.58
N ALA A 231 16.01 3.35 -11.82
CA ALA A 231 17.04 3.66 -12.82
C ALA A 231 16.56 3.35 -14.24
N ILE A 232 17.22 3.92 -15.26
CA ILE A 232 16.92 3.62 -16.66
C ILE A 232 18.18 3.10 -17.35
N THR A 233 18.13 1.86 -17.83
CA THR A 233 19.10 1.29 -18.76
C THR A 233 18.58 1.43 -20.18
N VAL A 234 19.45 1.86 -21.10
CA VAL A 234 19.01 2.23 -22.46
C VAL A 234 19.67 1.35 -23.49
N TRP A 235 18.89 0.51 -24.15
CA TRP A 235 19.35 -0.23 -25.32
C TRP A 235 19.16 0.59 -26.60
N GLU A 236 20.00 0.32 -27.61
CA GLU A 236 20.07 1.09 -28.86
C GLU A 236 20.30 2.61 -28.69
N ALA A 237 21.01 3.04 -27.63
CA ALA A 237 21.41 4.45 -27.45
C ALA A 237 22.16 5.05 -28.66
N LEU A 238 22.85 4.19 -29.42
CA LEU A 238 23.58 4.51 -30.66
C LEU A 238 22.78 4.21 -31.95
N GLY A 239 21.47 4.00 -31.82
CA GLY A 239 20.56 3.68 -32.92
C GLY A 239 20.88 2.36 -33.62
N GLY A 240 21.40 1.35 -32.92
CA GLY A 240 21.81 0.06 -33.52
C GLY A 240 22.91 0.17 -34.59
N GLY A 241 23.63 1.29 -34.62
CA GLY A 241 24.61 1.62 -35.68
C GLY A 241 24.00 2.25 -36.93
N LYS A 242 22.75 2.74 -36.87
CA LYS A 242 22.04 3.44 -37.94
C LYS A 242 22.45 4.92 -38.07
N PHE A 243 23.00 5.52 -37.01
CA PHE A 243 23.55 6.89 -37.02
C PHE A 243 24.90 6.96 -37.74
N LYS A 244 24.90 6.71 -39.05
CA LYS A 244 26.08 6.77 -39.92
C LYS A 244 25.92 7.87 -40.96
N SER A 245 27.04 8.54 -41.25
CA SER A 245 27.11 9.50 -42.33
C SER A 245 26.88 8.84 -43.69
N LYS A 246 26.48 9.64 -44.69
CA LYS A 246 26.37 9.14 -46.07
C LYS A 246 27.69 8.55 -46.58
N ALA A 247 28.83 9.07 -46.13
CA ALA A 247 30.16 8.54 -46.46
C ALA A 247 30.43 7.19 -45.77
N ASP A 248 30.08 7.05 -44.48
CA ASP A 248 30.29 5.82 -43.70
C ASP A 248 29.31 4.70 -44.11
N LYS A 249 28.12 5.06 -44.60
CA LYS A 249 27.17 4.12 -45.21
C LYS A 249 27.71 3.47 -46.49
N ALA A 250 28.51 4.21 -47.28
CA ALA A 250 29.12 3.69 -48.51
C ALA A 250 30.27 2.70 -48.23
N GLN A 251 30.93 2.80 -47.07
CA GLN A 251 31.97 1.85 -46.62
C GLN A 251 31.42 0.69 -45.78
N ALA A 252 30.22 0.82 -45.21
CA ALA A 252 29.61 -0.21 -44.41
C ALA A 252 29.01 -1.29 -45.31
N GLY A 253 29.63 -2.47 -45.35
CA GLY A 253 29.06 -3.65 -45.99
C GLY A 253 27.62 -3.96 -45.54
N ALA A 254 26.89 -4.70 -46.37
CA ALA A 254 25.45 -4.94 -46.29
C ALA A 254 25.01 -5.62 -44.97
N ARG A 255 24.86 -4.84 -43.89
CA ARG A 255 24.13 -5.26 -42.69
C ARG A 255 22.66 -5.01 -42.92
N ARG A 256 21.81 -6.03 -42.73
CA ARG A 256 20.38 -5.84 -42.55
C ARG A 256 20.16 -5.13 -41.22
N LEU A 257 19.89 -3.82 -41.27
CA LEU A 257 19.50 -3.03 -40.10
C LEU A 257 17.99 -3.12 -39.97
N TYR A 258 17.51 -3.71 -38.88
CA TYR A 258 16.08 -3.77 -38.56
C TYR A 258 15.68 -2.53 -37.78
N ASP A 259 14.57 -1.91 -38.17
CA ASP A 259 13.98 -0.79 -37.42
C ASP A 259 12.99 -1.31 -36.38
N LEU A 260 13.49 -1.57 -35.18
CA LEU A 260 12.67 -1.96 -34.03
C LEU A 260 11.83 -0.79 -33.48
N SER A 261 12.12 0.46 -33.88
CA SER A 261 11.36 1.64 -33.44
C SER A 261 10.07 1.86 -34.25
N GLY A 262 9.98 1.25 -35.45
CA GLY A 262 8.88 1.48 -36.39
C GLY A 262 8.77 2.92 -36.89
N LYS A 263 9.82 3.74 -36.72
CA LYS A 263 9.81 5.18 -37.07
C LYS A 263 10.20 5.45 -38.52
N GLY A 264 10.79 4.48 -39.20
CA GLY A 264 11.27 4.58 -40.57
C GLY A 264 12.75 5.01 -40.66
N MET A 265 13.47 4.44 -41.62
CA MET A 265 14.91 4.68 -41.81
C MET A 265 15.25 6.14 -42.17
N GLU A 266 14.33 6.88 -42.78
CA GLU A 266 14.51 8.30 -43.12
C GLU A 266 14.80 9.16 -41.88
N LYS A 267 14.09 8.93 -40.77
CA LYS A 267 14.30 9.68 -39.52
C LYS A 267 15.67 9.44 -38.92
N PHE A 268 16.23 8.24 -39.09
CA PHE A 268 17.61 7.96 -38.70
C PHE A 268 18.62 8.74 -39.54
N GLU A 269 18.33 9.02 -40.81
CA GLU A 269 19.20 9.85 -41.65
C GLU A 269 19.19 11.32 -41.21
N VAL A 270 18.00 11.86 -40.93
CA VAL A 270 17.84 13.23 -40.43
C VAL A 270 18.54 13.40 -39.07
N ALA A 271 18.33 12.45 -38.16
CA ALA A 271 19.02 12.45 -36.87
C ALA A 271 20.53 12.31 -37.01
N ALA A 272 21.03 11.48 -37.93
CA ALA A 272 22.47 11.35 -38.20
C ALA A 272 23.10 12.68 -38.64
N MET A 273 22.42 13.42 -39.53
CA MET A 273 22.89 14.74 -39.98
C MET A 273 22.93 15.77 -38.84
N ALA A 274 21.94 15.74 -37.93
CA ALA A 274 21.95 16.62 -36.76
C ALA A 274 23.07 16.25 -35.77
N LEU A 275 23.23 14.95 -35.49
CA LEU A 275 24.31 14.44 -34.67
C LEU A 275 25.69 14.79 -35.24
N GLU A 276 25.89 14.73 -36.55
CA GLU A 276 27.14 15.13 -37.21
C GLU A 276 27.48 16.60 -36.99
N ARG A 277 26.49 17.50 -37.13
CA ARG A 277 26.71 18.93 -36.90
C ARG A 277 27.10 19.21 -35.45
N VAL A 278 26.38 18.61 -34.49
CA VAL A 278 26.70 18.72 -33.06
C VAL A 278 28.08 18.14 -32.77
N ALA A 279 28.38 16.95 -33.32
CA ALA A 279 29.67 16.28 -33.13
C ALA A 279 30.83 17.12 -33.67
N ALA A 280 30.67 17.74 -34.85
CA ALA A 280 31.66 18.65 -35.42
C ALA A 280 31.87 19.88 -34.53
N ARG A 281 30.80 20.48 -33.97
CA ARG A 281 30.93 21.62 -33.03
C ARG A 281 31.65 21.25 -31.73
N LYS A 282 31.45 20.03 -31.24
CA LYS A 282 32.08 19.53 -30.00
C LYS A 282 33.44 18.86 -30.23
N GLY A 283 33.89 18.75 -31.48
CA GLY A 283 35.15 18.08 -31.82
C GLY A 283 35.17 16.61 -31.41
N THR A 284 34.05 15.90 -31.61
CA THR A 284 33.87 14.52 -31.15
C THR A 284 33.16 13.65 -32.19
N THR A 285 32.79 12.42 -31.84
CA THR A 285 32.13 11.45 -32.74
C THR A 285 30.60 11.49 -32.59
N VAL A 286 29.89 11.09 -33.65
CA VAL A 286 28.42 10.95 -33.66
C VAL A 286 27.94 10.03 -32.54
N SER A 287 28.62 8.90 -32.32
CA SER A 287 28.28 7.94 -31.26
C SER A 287 28.43 8.56 -29.87
N ALA A 288 29.45 9.38 -29.67
CA ALA A 288 29.70 10.05 -28.41
C ALA A 288 28.59 11.07 -28.07
N VAL A 289 28.15 11.86 -29.05
CA VAL A 289 27.01 12.78 -28.89
C VAL A 289 25.70 12.01 -28.63
N ALA A 290 25.41 10.96 -29.40
CA ALA A 290 24.18 10.18 -29.25
C ALA A 290 24.07 9.52 -27.87
N MET A 291 25.16 8.93 -27.37
CA MET A 291 25.21 8.38 -26.01
C MET A 291 25.04 9.47 -24.96
N ARG A 292 25.75 10.60 -25.12
CA ARG A 292 25.70 11.70 -24.15
C ARG A 292 24.31 12.35 -24.09
N TYR A 293 23.62 12.43 -25.22
CA TYR A 293 22.25 12.95 -25.32
C TYR A 293 21.32 12.22 -24.35
N VAL A 294 21.22 10.89 -24.41
CA VAL A 294 20.31 10.14 -23.52
C VAL A 294 20.69 10.25 -22.05
N MET A 295 21.99 10.28 -21.72
CA MET A 295 22.47 10.41 -20.33
C MET A 295 22.08 11.74 -19.66
N LEU A 296 21.82 12.79 -20.46
CA LEU A 296 21.47 14.12 -19.95
C LEU A 296 19.96 14.33 -19.80
N LYS A 297 19.14 13.43 -20.33
CA LYS A 297 17.68 13.59 -20.38
C LYS A 297 16.98 13.28 -19.04
N ALA A 298 17.57 12.44 -18.20
CA ALA A 298 17.02 12.08 -16.89
C ALA A 298 18.14 11.69 -15.90
N PRO A 299 17.89 11.78 -14.57
CA PRO A 299 18.80 11.19 -13.58
C PRO A 299 18.83 9.66 -13.73
N TYR A 300 19.90 9.03 -13.23
CA TYR A 300 20.04 7.56 -13.21
C TYR A 300 19.91 6.84 -14.56
N VAL A 301 20.29 7.50 -15.66
CA VAL A 301 20.37 6.88 -16.99
C VAL A 301 21.75 6.24 -17.22
N PHE A 302 21.74 5.00 -17.72
CA PHE A 302 22.90 4.16 -18.04
C PHE A 302 22.77 3.56 -19.45
N PRO A 303 23.48 4.10 -20.45
CA PRO A 303 23.45 3.55 -21.81
C PRO A 303 24.07 2.15 -21.85
N VAL A 304 23.37 1.21 -22.49
CA VAL A 304 23.87 -0.12 -22.83
C VAL A 304 24.55 -0.03 -24.20
N ILE A 305 25.87 -0.24 -24.24
CA ILE A 305 26.65 -0.18 -25.48
C ILE A 305 27.09 -1.58 -25.91
N GLY A 306 26.91 -1.89 -27.18
CA GLY A 306 27.52 -3.07 -27.81
C GLY A 306 28.87 -2.70 -28.42
N ALA A 307 29.88 -3.55 -28.21
CA ALA A 307 31.20 -3.40 -28.81
C ALA A 307 31.66 -4.70 -29.47
N ARG A 308 32.16 -4.59 -30.69
CA ARG A 308 32.80 -5.69 -31.47
C ARG A 308 34.29 -5.46 -31.71
N LYS A 309 34.78 -4.33 -31.22
CA LYS A 309 36.14 -3.83 -31.39
C LYS A 309 36.50 -3.02 -30.15
N VAL A 310 37.72 -3.16 -29.68
CA VAL A 310 38.23 -2.48 -28.49
C VAL A 310 38.19 -0.96 -28.67
N GLU A 311 38.43 -0.49 -29.88
CA GLU A 311 38.46 0.94 -30.23
C GLU A 311 37.08 1.60 -30.09
N HIS A 312 36.00 0.87 -30.40
CA HIS A 312 34.63 1.39 -30.21
C HIS A 312 34.36 1.65 -28.73
N LEU A 313 34.81 0.75 -27.86
CA LEU A 313 34.63 0.89 -26.43
C LEU A 313 35.43 2.08 -25.89
N GLN A 314 36.68 2.24 -26.31
CA GLN A 314 37.53 3.36 -25.90
C GLN A 314 36.90 4.71 -26.28
N SER A 315 36.38 4.84 -27.51
CA SER A 315 35.69 6.06 -27.94
C SER A 315 34.43 6.36 -27.12
N ASN A 316 33.66 5.34 -26.74
CA ASN A 316 32.50 5.52 -25.86
C ASN A 316 32.90 5.92 -24.43
N VAL A 317 34.05 5.46 -23.91
CA VAL A 317 34.56 5.89 -22.59
C VAL A 317 35.00 7.35 -22.62
N GLU A 318 35.65 7.79 -23.69
CA GLU A 318 36.05 9.20 -23.87
C GLU A 318 34.83 10.12 -23.96
N ALA A 319 33.72 9.63 -24.51
CA ALA A 319 32.47 10.37 -24.63
C ALA A 319 31.88 10.83 -23.29
N LEU A 320 32.23 10.19 -22.18
CA LEU A 320 31.83 10.60 -20.83
C LEU A 320 32.33 12.00 -20.45
N ALA A 321 33.37 12.52 -21.12
CA ALA A 321 33.93 13.84 -20.86
C ALA A 321 33.20 14.97 -21.60
N ILE A 322 32.30 14.65 -22.54
CA ILE A 322 31.66 15.64 -23.41
C ILE A 322 30.53 16.36 -22.68
N ASN A 323 30.41 17.66 -22.91
CA ASN A 323 29.29 18.46 -22.44
C ASN A 323 28.46 18.94 -23.63
N LEU A 324 27.16 18.62 -23.63
CA LEU A 324 26.18 19.16 -24.56
C LEU A 324 25.46 20.30 -23.85
N ASP A 325 25.28 21.42 -24.54
CA ASP A 325 24.50 22.55 -24.04
C ASP A 325 23.02 22.44 -24.48
N ASP A 326 22.17 23.31 -23.94
CA ASP A 326 20.74 23.28 -24.20
C ASP A 326 20.41 23.47 -25.69
N ALA A 327 21.23 24.24 -26.42
CA ALA A 327 21.05 24.46 -27.86
C ALA A 327 21.38 23.20 -28.67
N ASP A 328 22.42 22.44 -28.29
CA ASP A 328 22.70 21.15 -28.91
C ASP A 328 21.56 20.15 -28.68
N ILE A 329 21.05 20.09 -27.44
CA ILE A 329 19.94 19.19 -27.09
C ILE A 329 18.68 19.56 -27.89
N GLN A 330 18.39 20.86 -28.00
CA GLN A 330 17.26 21.36 -28.78
C GLN A 330 17.40 21.01 -30.26
N GLU A 331 18.57 21.23 -30.88
CA GLU A 331 18.80 20.88 -32.29
C GLU A 331 18.54 19.38 -32.57
N LEU A 332 18.99 18.50 -31.66
CA LEU A 332 18.77 17.05 -31.81
C LEU A 332 17.29 16.68 -31.68
N GLN A 333 16.55 17.36 -30.80
CA GLN A 333 15.12 17.12 -30.60
C GLN A 333 14.26 17.69 -31.74
N GLU A 334 14.66 18.81 -32.33
CA GLU A 334 13.99 19.40 -33.50
C GLU A 334 14.20 18.57 -34.78
N ALA A 335 15.34 17.87 -34.88
CA ALA A 335 15.61 16.98 -36.01
C ALA A 335 14.58 15.85 -36.12
N VAL A 336 14.13 15.32 -34.98
CA VAL A 336 13.04 14.33 -34.91
C VAL A 336 12.09 14.73 -33.77
N PRO A 337 11.06 15.54 -34.07
CA PRO A 337 10.10 15.97 -33.07
C PRO A 337 9.40 14.78 -32.41
N LEU A 338 9.25 14.85 -31.09
CA LEU A 338 8.47 13.89 -30.33
C LEU A 338 6.99 14.25 -30.45
N ASP A 339 6.18 13.31 -30.90
CA ASP A 339 4.73 13.37 -30.75
C ASP A 339 4.35 12.74 -29.42
N LEU A 340 3.76 13.49 -28.51
CA LEU A 340 3.35 12.95 -27.22
C LEU A 340 2.06 12.12 -27.30
N GLY A 341 1.20 12.34 -28.29
CA GLY A 341 -0.08 11.64 -28.42
C GLY A 341 -1.10 11.98 -27.32
N TYR A 342 -2.29 11.38 -27.41
CA TYR A 342 -3.31 11.46 -26.35
C TYR A 342 -2.94 10.54 -25.17
N PRO A 343 -3.22 10.93 -23.89
CA PRO A 343 -3.84 12.17 -23.43
C PRO A 343 -2.87 13.34 -23.25
N HIS A 344 -1.57 13.15 -23.47
CA HIS A 344 -0.58 14.20 -23.22
C HIS A 344 -0.87 15.49 -23.97
N ILE A 345 -1.33 15.44 -25.22
CA ILE A 345 -1.68 16.62 -26.03
C ILE A 345 -2.77 17.48 -25.37
N ILE A 346 -3.82 16.87 -24.79
CA ILE A 346 -4.90 17.63 -24.13
C ILE A 346 -4.44 18.20 -22.79
N LEU A 347 -3.54 17.49 -22.10
CA LEU A 347 -2.98 17.97 -20.82
C LEU A 347 -2.00 19.12 -21.07
N SER A 348 -1.12 18.98 -22.07
CA SER A 348 -0.04 19.91 -22.41
C SER A 348 -0.48 21.11 -23.25
N GLY A 349 -1.60 20.99 -23.97
CA GLY A 349 -1.97 21.96 -25.01
C GLY A 349 -0.97 22.04 -26.16
N SER A 350 0.01 21.14 -26.20
CA SER A 350 1.11 21.13 -27.17
C SER A 350 1.54 19.70 -27.49
N PRO A 351 1.70 19.34 -28.77
CA PRO A 351 2.14 18.00 -29.15
C PRO A 351 3.57 17.66 -28.68
N THR A 352 4.34 18.64 -28.20
CA THR A 352 5.77 18.50 -27.91
C THR A 352 6.17 18.79 -26.46
N GLU A 353 5.30 19.39 -25.64
CA GLU A 353 5.62 19.77 -24.24
C GLU A 353 5.06 18.76 -23.23
N HIS A 354 5.89 18.29 -22.29
CA HIS A 354 5.42 17.43 -21.20
C HIS A 354 4.66 18.24 -20.15
N VAL A 355 3.58 17.67 -19.63
CA VAL A 355 2.95 18.13 -18.40
C VAL A 355 3.76 17.61 -17.22
N GLY A 356 4.24 18.54 -16.39
CA GLY A 356 4.85 18.23 -15.11
C GLY A 356 4.02 18.83 -13.97
N PRO A 357 4.28 18.43 -12.71
CA PRO A 357 3.56 18.91 -11.52
C PRO A 357 3.67 20.43 -11.31
N THR A 358 4.48 21.12 -12.12
CA THR A 358 4.93 22.49 -11.93
C THR A 358 4.52 23.46 -13.02
N ARG A 359 4.01 22.97 -14.16
CA ARG A 359 3.53 23.80 -15.26
C ARG A 359 2.27 23.16 -15.83
N PRO A 360 1.11 23.45 -15.23
CA PRO A 360 -0.14 23.02 -15.80
C PRO A 360 -0.43 23.97 -16.97
N THR A 361 -0.61 23.40 -18.15
CA THR A 361 -0.45 24.08 -19.45
C THR A 361 -1.79 24.45 -20.07
N TYR A 362 -2.66 23.47 -20.34
CA TYR A 362 -3.92 23.70 -21.08
C TYR A 362 -5.15 23.81 -20.17
N LEU A 363 -5.32 22.86 -19.25
CA LEU A 363 -6.46 22.86 -18.30
C LEU A 363 -6.57 24.14 -17.45
N PRO A 364 -5.47 24.76 -17.02
CA PRO A 364 -5.54 25.98 -16.22
C PRO A 364 -5.77 27.27 -16.99
N MET A 365 -5.80 27.25 -18.33
CA MET A 365 -6.13 28.45 -19.11
C MET A 365 -7.53 29.01 -18.72
N TRP A 366 -8.35 28.18 -18.08
CA TRP A 366 -9.67 28.50 -17.55
C TRP A 366 -9.66 28.89 -16.05
N TRP A 367 -8.51 28.81 -15.37
CA TRP A 367 -8.39 28.95 -13.90
C TRP A 367 -7.72 30.27 -13.46
N GLY A 368 -7.57 31.25 -14.36
CA GLY A 368 -6.93 32.54 -14.07
C GLY A 368 -5.39 32.47 -14.06
N GLY A 369 -4.73 33.54 -13.63
CA GLY A 369 -3.26 33.60 -13.59
C GLY A 369 -2.70 32.91 -12.35
N PHE A 370 -1.99 31.79 -12.54
CA PHE A 370 -1.21 31.11 -11.49
C PHE A 370 0.27 31.09 -11.91
N GLU A 371 1.17 31.27 -10.94
CA GLU A 371 2.61 31.13 -11.15
C GLU A 371 3.00 29.68 -10.86
N GLY A 372 3.37 28.93 -11.89
CA GLY A 372 3.87 27.56 -11.72
C GLY A 372 5.16 27.54 -10.91
N VAL A 373 5.24 26.69 -9.88
CA VAL A 373 6.44 26.52 -9.07
C VAL A 373 7.42 25.66 -9.86
N GLU A 374 8.47 26.23 -10.47
CA GLU A 374 9.47 25.41 -11.20
C GLU A 374 9.97 24.24 -10.35
N GLU A 375 10.07 23.04 -10.95
CA GLU A 375 10.69 21.91 -10.27
C GLU A 375 12.06 22.35 -9.72
N PRO A 376 12.39 22.04 -8.46
CA PRO A 376 13.65 22.44 -7.89
C PRO A 376 14.79 21.88 -8.72
N LYS A 377 15.35 22.72 -9.61
CA LYS A 377 16.55 22.40 -10.37
C LYS A 377 17.61 21.99 -9.37
N ALA A 378 18.24 20.83 -9.59
CA ALA A 378 19.28 20.33 -8.70
C ALA A 378 20.26 21.49 -8.38
N PRO A 379 20.47 21.84 -7.10
CA PRO A 379 21.15 23.08 -6.76
C PRO A 379 22.57 23.04 -7.35
N ARG A 380 22.87 23.95 -8.29
CA ARG A 380 24.23 24.19 -8.80
C ARG A 380 25.12 24.50 -7.60
N THR A 381 25.78 23.49 -7.05
CA THR A 381 26.57 23.63 -5.84
C THR A 381 28.03 23.45 -6.22
N CYS A 382 28.79 24.55 -6.19
CA CYS A 382 30.23 24.51 -6.39
C CYS A 382 30.91 23.73 -5.24
N SER A 383 32.04 23.11 -5.54
CA SER A 383 32.80 22.29 -4.59
C SER A 383 33.25 23.09 -3.36
N GLU A 384 33.52 24.38 -3.50
CA GLU A 384 33.92 25.26 -2.39
C GLU A 384 32.77 25.53 -1.40
N CYS A 385 31.58 25.83 -1.89
CA CYS A 385 30.40 25.99 -1.03
C CYS A 385 29.97 24.65 -0.42
N ARG A 386 30.04 23.55 -1.20
CA ARG A 386 29.77 22.18 -0.71
C ARG A 386 30.71 21.79 0.42
N ARG A 387 32.02 22.02 0.26
CA ARG A 387 33.05 21.75 1.30
C ARG A 387 32.78 22.50 2.60
N ARG A 388 32.23 23.71 2.49
CA ARG A 388 31.92 24.57 3.64
C ARG A 388 30.51 24.36 4.19
N LYS A 389 29.74 23.39 3.66
CA LYS A 389 28.35 23.11 4.04
C LYS A 389 27.45 24.35 3.99
N ILE A 390 27.67 25.21 2.99
CA ILE A 390 26.86 26.41 2.75
C ILE A 390 26.26 26.34 1.35
N ARG A 391 25.07 26.92 1.19
CA ARG A 391 24.37 26.94 -0.10
C ARG A 391 25.03 27.96 -1.06
N CYS A 392 25.20 27.59 -2.33
CA CYS A 392 25.54 28.54 -3.39
C CYS A 392 24.37 29.49 -3.64
N ILE A 393 24.64 30.78 -3.77
CA ILE A 393 23.64 31.79 -4.12
C ILE A 393 24.16 32.53 -5.34
N TYR A 394 23.53 32.37 -6.49
CA TYR A 394 23.90 33.06 -7.73
C TYR A 394 23.05 34.34 -7.88
N ARG A 395 23.56 35.35 -8.59
CA ARG A 395 22.78 36.58 -8.88
C ARG A 395 21.75 36.37 -9.99
N SER A 396 22.06 35.48 -10.93
CA SER A 396 21.21 35.05 -12.05
C SER A 396 21.57 33.62 -12.48
N ASP A 397 20.69 32.92 -13.18
CA ASP A 397 20.93 31.56 -13.70
C ASP A 397 22.12 31.48 -14.70
N SER A 398 22.46 32.60 -15.33
CA SER A 398 23.60 32.77 -16.24
C SER A 398 24.93 33.11 -15.55
N SER A 399 24.92 33.35 -14.24
CA SER A 399 26.13 33.72 -13.50
C SER A 399 27.08 32.52 -13.34
N LEU A 400 28.31 32.63 -13.87
CA LEU A 400 29.35 31.61 -13.73
C LEU A 400 29.89 31.48 -12.29
N GLU A 401 29.74 32.53 -11.48
CA GLU A 401 30.20 32.57 -10.08
C GLU A 401 29.06 32.89 -9.09
N CYS A 402 29.08 32.23 -7.92
CA CYS A 402 28.10 32.48 -6.87
C CYS A 402 28.56 33.64 -5.97
N ASN A 403 27.60 34.40 -5.43
CA ASN A 403 27.83 35.52 -4.51
C ASN A 403 28.68 35.13 -3.30
N ARG A 404 28.56 33.90 -2.80
CA ARG A 404 29.34 33.41 -1.64
C ARG A 404 30.81 33.17 -1.96
N CYS A 405 31.12 32.80 -3.20
CA CYS A 405 32.49 32.66 -3.69
C CYS A 405 33.05 34.04 -4.06
N LEU A 406 32.27 34.86 -4.77
CA LEU A 406 32.62 36.22 -5.19
C LEU A 406 32.90 37.15 -3.99
N SER A 407 32.04 37.17 -2.97
CA SER A 407 32.23 37.97 -1.75
C SER A 407 33.48 37.60 -0.94
N ARG A 408 34.09 36.45 -1.23
CA ARG A 408 35.29 35.96 -0.55
C ARG A 408 36.53 36.02 -1.44
N GLY A 409 36.42 36.60 -2.64
CA GLY A 409 37.52 36.64 -3.61
C GLY A 409 37.94 35.26 -4.11
N THR A 410 37.05 34.26 -4.06
CA THR A 410 37.32 32.89 -4.51
C THR A 410 36.47 32.56 -5.74
N LYS A 411 37.01 31.83 -6.72
CA LYS A 411 36.23 31.42 -7.91
C LYS A 411 35.31 30.25 -7.59
N CYS A 412 34.13 30.22 -8.19
CA CYS A 412 33.28 29.04 -8.14
C CYS A 412 33.94 27.90 -8.90
N VAL A 413 34.44 26.91 -8.19
CA VAL A 413 34.80 25.62 -8.80
C VAL A 413 33.54 24.80 -8.84
N LEU A 414 32.80 24.86 -9.95
CA LEU A 414 31.77 23.85 -10.21
C LEU A 414 32.42 22.46 -10.07
N PRO A 415 31.70 21.41 -9.68
CA PRO A 415 32.21 20.05 -9.75
C PRO A 415 32.48 19.76 -11.23
N ALA A 416 33.64 20.17 -11.69
CA ALA A 416 34.10 19.99 -13.03
C ALA A 416 35.18 18.92 -12.92
N THR A 417 35.13 17.98 -13.84
CA THR A 417 36.35 17.66 -14.57
C THR A 417 37.35 18.83 -14.56
N SER A 418 38.56 18.53 -14.08
CA SER A 418 39.84 19.24 -14.27
C SER A 418 40.24 20.35 -13.29
N VAL A 419 41.08 19.93 -12.34
CA VAL A 419 42.48 20.37 -12.12
C VAL A 419 42.88 21.75 -12.64
N SER A 420 43.31 22.61 -11.72
CA SER A 420 44.52 23.42 -11.91
C SER A 420 45.43 23.22 -10.70
N ASN A 421 46.65 22.74 -10.97
CA ASN A 421 47.76 22.74 -10.03
C ASN A 421 48.19 24.19 -9.79
N GLN A 422 48.38 24.58 -8.53
CA GLN A 422 49.56 25.32 -8.08
C GLN A 422 49.57 25.43 -6.54
N LEU A 423 50.65 24.90 -5.97
CA LEU A 423 51.28 25.18 -4.67
C LEU A 423 50.46 25.08 -3.36
N GLY A 424 51.04 24.33 -2.42
CA GLY A 424 51.25 24.86 -1.08
C GLY A 424 50.30 24.36 0.02
N ASP A 425 50.72 23.25 0.61
CA ASP A 425 50.80 23.07 2.07
C ASP A 425 49.57 22.76 2.94
N GLU A 426 49.82 21.75 3.78
CA GLU A 426 49.22 21.33 5.03
C GLU A 426 47.68 21.18 5.15
N LYS A 427 47.21 19.93 5.08
CA LYS A 427 46.03 19.47 5.85
C LYS A 427 46.40 18.32 6.76
N ARG A 428 47.11 18.63 7.84
CA ARG A 428 47.18 17.78 9.04
C ARG A 428 45.84 17.81 9.75
N THR A 429 45.41 16.66 10.27
CA THR A 429 44.05 16.49 10.82
C THR A 429 43.95 16.96 12.27
N LEU A 430 42.72 17.26 12.72
CA LEU A 430 42.40 17.77 14.05
C LEU A 430 43.01 16.94 15.20
N ARG A 431 43.13 15.62 14.99
CA ARG A 431 43.68 14.67 15.96
C ARG A 431 45.18 14.87 16.21
N GLU A 432 45.94 15.25 15.18
CA GLU A 432 47.37 15.60 15.32
C GLU A 432 47.57 16.98 15.96
N ARG A 433 46.61 17.90 15.77
CA ARG A 433 46.62 19.21 16.43
C ARG A 433 46.31 19.10 17.93
N VAL A 434 45.44 18.17 18.32
CA VAL A 434 45.09 17.90 19.73
C VAL A 434 46.26 17.23 20.48
N LEU A 435 46.92 16.23 19.88
CA LEU A 435 48.11 15.59 20.49
C LEU A 435 49.27 16.57 20.68
N ARG A 436 49.42 17.56 19.79
CA ARG A 436 50.42 18.63 19.93
C ARG A 436 50.03 19.67 20.99
N LEU A 437 48.73 19.94 21.16
CA LEU A 437 48.21 20.82 22.22
C LEU A 437 48.41 20.21 23.61
N GLU A 438 48.21 18.90 23.75
CA GLU A 438 48.50 18.16 24.98
C GLU A 438 50.01 18.15 25.29
N SER A 439 50.86 18.03 24.27
CA SER A 439 52.32 18.16 24.41
C SER A 439 52.80 19.58 24.76
N LEU A 440 52.09 20.62 24.33
CA LEU A 440 52.42 22.02 24.61
C LEU A 440 51.92 22.49 25.99
N LEU A 441 50.81 21.90 26.48
CA LEU A 441 50.28 22.14 27.83
C LEU A 441 51.18 21.54 28.93
N GLN A 442 52.01 20.54 28.61
CA GLN A 442 53.01 20.00 29.53
C GLN A 442 54.29 20.85 29.63
N GLN A 443 54.44 21.93 28.85
CA GLN A 443 55.71 22.67 28.72
C GLN A 443 55.64 24.19 28.98
N ALA A 444 54.53 24.76 29.44
CA ALA A 444 54.44 26.22 29.64
C ALA A 444 54.20 26.63 31.11
N PRO A 445 55.02 27.53 31.68
CA PRO A 445 54.88 28.03 33.06
C PRO A 445 53.82 29.14 33.21
N ASN A 446 53.32 29.23 34.45
CA ASN A 446 52.45 30.27 35.04
C ASN A 446 52.68 31.70 34.53
N THR A 447 51.58 32.46 34.34
CA THR A 447 51.27 33.82 34.89
C THR A 447 49.85 34.20 34.35
N ILE A 448 48.73 34.17 35.09
CA ILE A 448 48.20 35.13 36.11
C ILE A 448 47.99 36.54 35.50
N LEU A 449 46.91 37.33 35.60
CA LEU A 449 45.54 37.40 36.18
C LEU A 449 44.84 38.57 35.41
N THR A 450 43.54 38.93 35.46
CA THR A 450 42.64 39.25 36.60
C THR A 450 41.20 39.52 36.09
N SER A 451 40.19 39.03 36.85
CA SER A 451 38.87 39.64 37.27
C SER A 451 37.87 40.20 36.23
N SER A 452 36.53 40.13 36.34
CA SER A 452 35.56 39.60 37.33
C SER A 452 34.09 39.88 36.87
N VAL A 453 33.19 38.89 37.07
CA VAL A 453 31.80 38.97 37.61
C VAL A 453 30.60 39.56 36.79
N SER A 454 29.49 38.78 36.79
CA SER A 454 28.09 38.93 36.28
C SER A 454 27.16 39.73 37.27
N PRO A 455 25.78 39.73 37.26
CA PRO A 455 24.68 39.46 36.28
C PRO A 455 23.41 40.41 36.36
N SER A 456 22.33 40.13 35.58
CA SER A 456 20.86 40.15 35.94
C SER A 456 19.81 41.12 35.29
N THR A 457 18.68 40.50 34.87
CA THR A 457 17.21 40.82 34.98
C THR A 457 16.42 41.97 34.26
N LYS A 458 15.26 41.55 33.66
CA LYS A 458 13.85 42.06 33.73
C LYS A 458 13.16 42.89 32.59
N ASP A 459 11.99 42.34 32.18
CA ASP A 459 10.61 42.86 31.98
C ASP A 459 10.13 43.84 30.87
N ASN A 460 9.06 43.38 30.18
CA ASN A 460 7.74 43.97 29.87
C ASN A 460 7.37 44.83 28.62
N ALA A 461 6.28 44.34 27.96
CA ALA A 461 5.07 45.01 27.41
C ALA A 461 5.20 45.94 26.17
N SER A 462 4.25 46.15 25.25
CA SER A 462 2.91 45.65 24.81
C SER A 462 2.50 46.55 23.62
N ILE A 463 1.47 46.21 22.81
CA ILE A 463 0.44 47.12 22.25
C ILE A 463 -0.51 46.35 21.32
N SER A 464 -1.80 46.61 21.48
CA SER A 464 -2.99 46.07 20.80
C SER A 464 -3.63 47.12 19.87
N LEU A 465 -4.55 46.69 18.99
CA LEU A 465 -5.65 47.53 18.48
C LEU A 465 -6.83 46.66 17.98
N GLN A 466 -8.03 47.09 18.36
CA GLN A 466 -9.35 46.44 18.20
C GLN A 466 -10.00 46.72 16.83
N ILE A 467 -11.12 46.04 16.52
CA ILE A 467 -12.46 46.64 16.25
C ILE A 467 -13.54 45.54 16.03
N ASN A 468 -14.72 45.76 16.63
CA ASN A 468 -16.02 45.04 16.60
C ASN A 468 -16.69 45.00 15.19
N GLY A 469 -17.74 44.25 14.83
CA GLY A 469 -18.65 43.31 15.51
C GLY A 469 -19.91 43.04 14.64
N GLN A 470 -20.70 42.01 15.05
CA GLN A 470 -22.17 41.77 14.86
C GLN A 470 -22.79 41.58 13.44
N ALA A 471 -23.92 40.88 13.18
CA ALA A 471 -24.74 39.77 13.73
C ALA A 471 -26.04 39.61 12.86
N LEU A 472 -26.57 38.39 12.61
CA LEU A 472 -27.99 37.86 12.76
C LEU A 472 -28.63 37.44 11.40
N ASP A 473 -29.00 36.16 11.17
CA ASP A 473 -30.32 35.44 11.34
C ASP A 473 -31.21 35.54 10.06
N ASP A 474 -32.05 34.61 9.57
CA ASP A 474 -32.75 33.43 10.13
C ASP A 474 -33.45 32.58 9.00
N ALA A 475 -33.69 31.28 9.29
CA ALA A 475 -34.76 30.31 8.89
C ALA A 475 -35.37 30.23 7.45
N GLY A 476 -35.81 29.09 6.88
CA GLY A 476 -36.03 27.70 7.34
C GLY A 476 -36.85 26.90 6.29
N ASP A 477 -36.50 25.62 6.12
CA ASP A 477 -37.01 24.52 5.25
C ASP A 477 -38.36 23.92 5.78
N PRO A 478 -39.17 23.11 5.04
CA PRO A 478 -38.91 21.65 4.93
C PRO A 478 -39.51 20.86 3.70
N ALA A 479 -38.77 19.82 3.27
CA ALA A 479 -39.12 18.38 3.03
C ALA A 479 -40.45 17.97 2.32
N LEU A 480 -40.62 16.85 1.59
CA LEU A 480 -39.90 15.62 1.21
C LEU A 480 -40.84 14.90 0.20
N ASP A 481 -40.33 14.19 -0.81
CA ASP A 481 -41.08 13.04 -1.35
C ASP A 481 -40.16 11.94 -1.88
N VAL A 482 -40.62 10.70 -1.71
CA VAL A 482 -39.89 9.44 -1.88
C VAL A 482 -40.18 8.88 -3.28
N ASP A 483 -39.17 8.40 -4.00
CA ASP A 483 -39.42 7.42 -5.07
C ASP A 483 -38.32 6.35 -5.20
N HIS A 484 -38.79 5.16 -5.52
CA HIS A 484 -38.17 3.85 -5.53
C HIS A 484 -37.46 3.58 -6.87
N SER A 485 -36.13 3.63 -6.88
CA SER A 485 -35.32 2.81 -7.80
C SER A 485 -33.85 2.85 -7.39
N ALA A 486 -33.24 1.68 -7.19
CA ALA A 486 -31.78 1.58 -7.23
C ALA A 486 -31.35 1.55 -8.70
N PRO A 487 -30.37 2.37 -9.10
CA PRO A 487 -29.02 1.84 -9.24
C PRO A 487 -27.93 2.78 -8.68
N PHE A 488 -27.17 2.28 -7.72
CA PHE A 488 -26.01 2.92 -7.07
C PHE A 488 -24.74 2.95 -7.97
N MET A 489 -24.90 3.09 -9.29
CA MET A 489 -23.78 3.22 -10.24
C MET A 489 -23.87 4.50 -11.10
N ALA A 490 -24.59 5.51 -10.62
CA ALA A 490 -24.68 6.84 -11.24
C ALA A 490 -24.34 7.99 -10.27
N ALA A 491 -23.60 7.73 -9.18
CA ALA A 491 -23.16 8.74 -8.21
C ALA A 491 -21.63 8.92 -8.15
N LEU A 492 -20.89 8.43 -9.16
CA LEU A 492 -19.44 8.65 -9.31
C LEU A 492 -19.06 9.22 -10.69
N GLN A 493 -20.03 9.72 -11.46
CA GLN A 493 -19.77 10.45 -12.69
C GLN A 493 -20.63 11.71 -12.79
N THR A 494 -20.47 12.67 -11.88
CA THR A 494 -20.63 14.10 -12.21
C THR A 494 -19.90 14.97 -11.19
N SER A 495 -19.20 15.95 -11.73
CA SER A 495 -18.58 17.09 -11.08
C SER A 495 -19.63 18.04 -10.50
N ASP A 496 -20.13 17.81 -9.29
CA ASP A 496 -21.04 18.73 -8.59
C ASP A 496 -20.66 18.93 -7.11
N LEU A 497 -19.36 19.11 -6.82
CA LEU A 497 -18.91 19.56 -5.49
C LEU A 497 -18.90 21.11 -5.34
N PHE A 498 -19.14 21.89 -6.42
CA PHE A 498 -19.23 23.35 -6.35
C PHE A 498 -20.06 23.96 -7.52
N GLU A 499 -21.38 24.16 -7.34
CA GLU A 499 -22.14 25.36 -7.77
C GLU A 499 -23.55 25.38 -7.14
N PRO A 500 -24.20 26.57 -6.98
CA PRO A 500 -25.43 26.73 -6.21
C PRO A 500 -26.70 26.35 -6.99
N TYR A 501 -27.65 25.73 -6.29
CA TYR A 501 -28.94 25.29 -6.81
C TYR A 501 -29.85 26.45 -7.27
N GLU A 502 -30.21 26.52 -8.56
CA GLU A 502 -31.29 27.36 -9.10
C GLU A 502 -32.65 26.62 -9.06
N ALA A 503 -33.71 27.31 -8.64
CA ALA A 503 -35.06 26.75 -8.47
C ALA A 503 -35.83 26.53 -9.79
N PRO A 504 -36.65 25.46 -9.93
CA PRO A 504 -37.56 25.30 -11.06
C PRO A 504 -38.81 26.20 -10.93
N ARG A 505 -39.22 26.81 -12.06
CA ARG A 505 -40.44 27.63 -12.19
C ARG A 505 -41.70 26.76 -12.40
N ASN A 506 -42.73 27.04 -11.59
CA ASN A 506 -44.18 26.97 -11.80
C ASN A 506 -44.83 25.88 -12.69
N GLY A 507 -45.80 25.14 -12.10
CA GLY A 507 -47.20 25.17 -12.57
C GLY A 507 -47.99 23.85 -12.61
N GLY A 508 -49.05 23.75 -11.79
CA GLY A 508 -50.29 23.01 -12.11
C GLY A 508 -50.81 22.02 -11.05
N PRO A 509 -52.15 21.88 -10.84
CA PRO A 509 -52.75 21.64 -9.51
C PRO A 509 -53.36 20.23 -9.29
N ASP A 510 -53.94 20.04 -8.09
CA ASP A 510 -54.79 18.95 -7.56
C ASP A 510 -54.08 17.76 -6.88
N ASP A 511 -54.49 17.24 -5.71
CA ASP A 511 -55.52 17.57 -4.70
C ASP A 511 -55.24 16.64 -3.48
N ARG A 512 -55.26 17.14 -2.23
CA ARG A 512 -55.51 16.45 -0.92
C ARG A 512 -54.58 15.26 -0.52
N ALA A 513 -54.08 15.09 0.70
CA ALA A 513 -54.69 15.27 2.02
C ALA A 513 -53.63 15.21 3.16
N GLN A 514 -54.02 15.79 4.30
CA GLN A 514 -53.30 16.00 5.56
C GLN A 514 -52.76 14.73 6.25
N VAL A 515 -51.49 14.74 6.70
CA VAL A 515 -51.02 14.14 7.98
C VAL A 515 -49.75 14.87 8.46
N GLU A 516 -49.76 15.44 9.67
CA GLU A 516 -48.60 16.04 10.35
C GLU A 516 -47.63 14.99 10.91
N PRO A 517 -46.31 15.29 10.99
CA PRO A 517 -45.55 14.94 12.18
C PRO A 517 -44.65 16.06 12.74
N GLN A 518 -44.39 15.93 14.03
CA GLN A 518 -43.91 16.91 14.98
C GLN A 518 -42.36 17.01 15.06
N HIS A 519 -41.89 18.25 15.32
CA HIS A 519 -40.59 18.65 15.90
C HIS A 519 -39.29 18.44 15.09
N HIS A 520 -38.99 19.39 14.19
CA HIS A 520 -37.63 19.63 13.66
C HIS A 520 -36.91 20.75 14.44
N ILE A 521 -35.65 20.50 14.82
CA ILE A 521 -34.71 21.48 15.39
C ILE A 521 -34.10 22.28 14.22
N THR A 522 -34.34 23.59 14.17
CA THR A 522 -33.83 24.53 13.16
C THR A 522 -32.40 24.98 13.51
N HIS A 523 -31.44 24.84 12.59
CA HIS A 523 -30.06 25.36 12.75
C HIS A 523 -29.67 26.25 11.56
N GLY A 524 -29.08 27.43 11.84
CA GLY A 524 -28.64 28.42 10.84
C GLY A 524 -27.32 28.08 10.12
N PRO A 525 -26.93 28.85 9.08
CA PRO A 525 -25.79 28.54 8.21
C PRO A 525 -24.43 28.65 8.94
N LEU A 526 -23.55 27.66 8.69
CA LEU A 526 -22.17 27.63 9.21
C LEU A 526 -21.34 28.81 8.67
N ARG A 527 -20.57 29.46 9.53
CA ARG A 527 -19.76 30.65 9.17
C ARG A 527 -18.44 30.24 8.50
N THR A 528 -18.08 30.86 7.37
CA THR A 528 -16.79 30.69 6.70
C THR A 528 -15.74 31.65 7.29
N CYS A 529 -14.51 31.16 7.55
CA CYS A 529 -13.43 32.00 8.07
C CYS A 529 -12.07 31.60 7.49
N THR A 530 -11.31 32.59 7.04
CA THR A 530 -9.92 32.49 6.57
C THR A 530 -8.93 32.53 7.73
N THR A 531 -7.77 31.90 7.55
CA THR A 531 -6.77 31.60 8.57
C THR A 531 -6.25 32.84 9.35
N GLY A 532 -6.49 32.89 10.66
CA GLY A 532 -6.05 33.99 11.57
C GLY A 532 -6.34 33.72 13.07
N GLU A 533 -5.98 34.64 13.97
CA GLU A 533 -6.14 34.51 15.44
C GLU A 533 -7.59 34.29 15.91
N GLY A 534 -8.60 34.64 15.09
CA GLY A 534 -10.03 34.38 15.33
C GLY A 534 -10.53 33.01 14.89
N TYR A 535 -9.72 32.21 14.17
CA TYR A 535 -10.15 30.94 13.56
C TYR A 535 -10.67 29.93 14.60
N SER A 536 -10.02 29.84 15.77
CA SER A 536 -10.43 28.92 16.84
C SER A 536 -11.79 29.30 17.44
N ILE A 537 -12.11 30.59 17.53
CA ILE A 537 -13.37 31.07 18.12
C ILE A 537 -14.52 30.81 17.16
N THR A 538 -14.37 31.14 15.87
CA THR A 538 -15.37 30.85 14.83
C THR A 538 -15.62 29.34 14.71
N LEU A 539 -14.57 28.53 14.88
CA LEU A 539 -14.68 27.07 14.91
C LEU A 539 -15.53 26.60 16.10
N CYS A 540 -15.29 27.14 17.30
CA CYS A 540 -16.11 26.86 18.48
C CYS A 540 -17.57 27.31 18.30
N GLU A 541 -17.81 28.45 17.67
CA GLU A 541 -19.16 28.92 17.35
C GLU A 541 -19.88 27.94 16.42
N ASN A 542 -19.22 27.49 15.35
CA ASN A 542 -19.79 26.52 14.41
C ASN A 542 -20.04 25.14 15.07
N LEU A 543 -19.15 24.67 15.95
CA LEU A 543 -19.37 23.44 16.72
C LEU A 543 -20.54 23.55 17.71
N ARG A 544 -20.75 24.72 18.31
CA ARG A 544 -21.94 24.97 19.14
C ARG A 544 -23.20 25.10 18.30
N ALA A 545 -23.09 25.65 17.08
CA ALA A 545 -24.23 25.85 16.20
C ALA A 545 -24.90 24.53 15.78
N VAL A 546 -24.18 23.41 15.79
CA VAL A 546 -24.75 22.08 15.51
C VAL A 546 -25.33 21.38 16.74
N LEU A 547 -25.20 21.98 17.93
CA LEU A 547 -25.74 21.46 19.18
C LEU A 547 -27.03 22.20 19.56
N PRO A 548 -27.97 21.53 20.25
CA PRO A 548 -29.13 22.21 20.79
C PRO A 548 -28.74 23.14 21.95
N SER A 549 -29.70 23.90 22.47
CA SER A 549 -29.49 24.78 23.61
C SER A 549 -28.96 24.00 24.84
N LEU A 550 -28.24 24.70 25.72
CA LEU A 550 -27.73 24.08 26.94
C LEU A 550 -28.85 23.51 27.83
N SER A 551 -30.09 24.02 27.79
CA SER A 551 -31.20 23.40 28.53
C SER A 551 -31.61 22.05 27.94
N ASP A 552 -31.61 21.93 26.61
CA ASP A 552 -32.13 20.75 25.91
C ASP A 552 -31.10 19.62 25.83
N ILE A 553 -29.80 19.95 25.88
CA ILE A 553 -28.72 18.95 25.84
C ILE A 553 -28.53 18.21 27.17
N LYS A 554 -28.95 18.80 28.31
CA LYS A 554 -28.66 18.28 29.66
C LYS A 554 -29.26 16.91 29.90
N ALA A 555 -30.52 16.69 29.52
CA ALA A 555 -31.20 15.41 29.76
C ALA A 555 -30.51 14.25 28.98
N PRO A 556 -30.30 14.34 27.65
CA PRO A 556 -29.54 13.34 26.89
C PRO A 556 -28.14 13.02 27.43
N MET A 557 -27.46 14.04 27.96
CA MET A 557 -26.10 13.91 28.51
C MET A 557 -26.08 13.27 29.90
N ALA A 558 -27.12 13.44 30.71
CA ALA A 558 -27.22 12.83 32.02
C ALA A 558 -27.31 11.29 31.92
N ASP A 559 -28.05 10.78 30.94
CA ASP A 559 -28.34 9.35 30.75
C ASP A 559 -27.11 8.48 30.45
N ASN A 560 -26.01 9.08 29.96
CA ASN A 560 -24.81 8.35 29.52
C ASN A 560 -23.60 8.54 30.45
N THR A 561 -23.82 8.95 31.70
CA THR A 561 -22.75 9.22 32.67
C THR A 561 -21.82 8.01 32.88
N LEU A 562 -22.38 6.80 33.01
CA LEU A 562 -21.60 5.56 33.19
C LEU A 562 -20.74 5.20 31.98
N TRP A 563 -21.21 5.51 30.78
CA TRP A 563 -20.46 5.29 29.54
C TRP A 563 -19.32 6.31 29.41
N TRP A 564 -19.60 7.58 29.70
CA TRP A 564 -18.61 8.65 29.66
C TRP A 564 -17.48 8.41 30.66
N GLN A 565 -17.81 8.07 31.91
CA GLN A 565 -16.82 7.78 32.94
C GLN A 565 -15.93 6.59 32.55
N PHE A 566 -16.52 5.54 31.98
CA PHE A 566 -15.77 4.39 31.46
C PHE A 566 -14.82 4.78 30.31
N TRP A 567 -15.27 5.60 29.36
CA TRP A 567 -14.39 6.03 28.26
C TRP A 567 -13.29 6.97 28.76
N ASN A 568 -13.62 7.91 29.63
CA ASN A 568 -12.69 8.92 30.13
C ASN A 568 -11.51 8.27 30.87
N GLN A 569 -11.72 7.10 31.50
CA GLN A 569 -10.66 6.29 32.10
C GLN A 569 -9.67 5.69 31.10
N LYS A 570 -10.03 5.51 29.82
CA LYS A 570 -9.19 4.84 28.82
C LYS A 570 -8.13 5.74 28.19
N THR A 571 -8.40 7.03 28.06
CA THR A 571 -7.56 7.97 27.28
C THR A 571 -6.98 9.13 28.09
N PHE A 572 -7.22 9.22 29.40
CA PHE A 572 -6.71 10.31 30.25
C PHE A 572 -6.10 9.80 31.56
N GLY A 573 -4.83 10.17 31.80
CA GLY A 573 -4.05 9.73 32.96
C GLY A 573 -4.07 10.67 34.18
N THR A 574 -5.00 11.63 34.29
CA THR A 574 -5.07 12.64 35.39
C THR A 574 -6.51 12.95 35.86
N GLU A 575 -6.66 13.77 36.90
CA GLU A 575 -7.83 13.99 37.80
C GLU A 575 -9.23 14.22 37.17
N GLN A 576 -9.34 14.44 35.85
CA GLN A 576 -10.61 14.62 35.12
C GLN A 576 -11.50 13.36 35.06
N ALA A 577 -10.97 12.18 35.38
CA ALA A 577 -11.69 10.89 35.36
C ALA A 577 -12.92 10.79 36.30
N ARG A 578 -13.27 11.87 37.01
CA ARG A 578 -14.35 11.90 38.01
C ARG A 578 -15.53 12.80 37.65
N GLU A 579 -15.44 13.63 36.60
CA GLU A 579 -16.56 14.46 36.17
C GLU A 579 -17.62 13.64 35.41
N THR A 580 -18.89 13.90 35.67
CA THR A 580 -20.00 13.31 34.89
C THR A 580 -20.10 13.97 33.52
N LEU A 581 -20.72 13.29 32.54
CA LEU A 581 -20.90 13.86 31.20
C LEU A 581 -21.72 15.17 31.25
N LEU A 582 -22.65 15.28 32.19
CA LEU A 582 -23.41 16.49 32.43
C LEU A 582 -22.52 17.63 32.95
N GLN A 583 -21.67 17.36 33.95
CA GLN A 583 -20.71 18.35 34.48
C GLN A 583 -19.72 18.82 33.41
N TYR A 584 -19.21 17.88 32.61
CA TYR A 584 -18.36 18.18 31.47
C TYR A 584 -19.09 19.08 30.46
N THR A 585 -20.34 18.74 30.12
CA THR A 585 -21.17 19.49 29.18
C THR A 585 -21.41 20.92 29.66
N GLU A 586 -21.81 21.11 30.91
CA GLU A 586 -22.08 22.45 31.47
C GLU A 586 -20.84 23.34 31.48
N ARG A 587 -19.67 22.74 31.70
CA ARG A 587 -18.38 23.44 31.66
C ARG A 587 -17.99 23.79 30.22
N VAL A 588 -17.96 22.80 29.33
CA VAL A 588 -17.40 22.93 27.97
C VAL A 588 -18.31 23.71 27.03
N TYR A 589 -19.63 23.72 27.25
CA TYR A 589 -20.58 24.40 26.36
C TYR A 589 -20.25 25.89 26.18
N SER A 590 -19.66 26.55 27.18
CA SER A 590 -19.23 27.95 27.09
C SER A 590 -17.71 28.15 26.87
N GLU A 591 -16.92 27.08 26.83
CA GLU A 591 -15.46 27.15 26.63
C GLU A 591 -15.08 27.25 25.15
N ASN A 592 -14.11 28.10 24.82
CA ASN A 592 -13.63 28.28 23.44
C ASN A 592 -12.46 27.35 23.10
N ASP A 593 -12.62 26.07 23.39
CA ASP A 593 -11.67 25.02 22.99
C ASP A 593 -12.32 24.11 21.93
N PRO A 594 -11.85 24.14 20.66
CA PRO A 594 -12.42 23.33 19.60
C PRO A 594 -12.33 21.82 19.86
N ILE A 595 -11.33 21.36 20.60
CA ILE A 595 -11.12 19.93 20.87
C ILE A 595 -12.13 19.45 21.91
N GLU A 596 -12.33 20.20 22.99
CA GLU A 596 -13.30 19.86 24.03
C GLU A 596 -14.74 19.94 23.50
N LEU A 597 -15.04 20.96 22.70
CA LEU A 597 -16.33 21.08 22.01
C LEU A 597 -16.51 19.94 21.00
N GLY A 598 -15.46 19.56 20.26
CA GLY A 598 -15.47 18.38 19.40
C GLY A 598 -15.83 17.11 20.16
N LEU A 599 -15.20 16.87 21.32
CA LEU A 599 -15.53 15.75 22.22
C LEU A 599 -17.00 15.80 22.67
N MET A 600 -17.49 16.99 23.04
CA MET A 600 -18.89 17.17 23.46
C MET A 600 -19.88 16.89 22.32
N VAL A 601 -19.57 17.35 21.09
CA VAL A 601 -20.37 17.05 19.88
C VAL A 601 -20.37 15.56 19.59
N SER A 602 -19.21 14.89 19.63
CA SER A 602 -19.12 13.45 19.39
C SER A 602 -19.84 12.64 20.48
N ALA A 603 -19.86 13.12 21.73
CA ALA A 603 -20.62 12.51 22.83
C ALA A 603 -22.13 12.67 22.61
N TYR A 604 -22.57 13.86 22.18
CA TYR A 604 -23.98 14.12 21.86
C TYR A 604 -24.45 13.28 20.67
N ALA A 605 -23.61 13.15 19.64
CA ALA A 605 -23.91 12.42 18.42
C ALA A 605 -24.34 10.97 18.71
N ARG A 606 -23.72 10.33 19.70
CA ARG A 606 -24.10 8.96 20.13
C ARG A 606 -25.58 8.84 20.54
N HIS A 607 -26.20 9.91 21.05
CA HIS A 607 -27.60 9.89 21.46
C HIS A 607 -28.57 10.06 20.26
N LYS A 608 -28.10 10.54 19.12
CA LYS A 608 -28.92 10.87 17.95
C LYS A 608 -28.72 9.82 16.86
N ASP A 609 -29.47 8.73 16.89
CA ASP A 609 -29.27 7.63 15.93
C ASP A 609 -29.31 8.06 14.45
N ASP A 610 -30.25 8.93 14.04
CA ASP A 610 -30.37 9.40 12.65
C ASP A 610 -29.43 10.56 12.28
N ASP A 611 -29.01 11.38 13.26
CA ASP A 611 -28.19 12.58 13.02
C ASP A 611 -26.72 12.42 13.45
N ALA A 612 -26.37 11.28 14.07
CA ALA A 612 -25.05 11.00 14.62
C ALA A 612 -23.96 11.16 13.57
N LEU A 613 -24.20 10.65 12.36
CA LEU A 613 -23.25 10.70 11.25
C LEU A 613 -22.96 12.13 10.82
N ARG A 614 -23.97 12.99 10.75
CA ARG A 614 -23.80 14.40 10.38
C ARG A 614 -22.95 15.11 11.43
N LEU A 615 -23.29 14.93 12.71
CA LEU A 615 -22.58 15.55 13.83
C LEU A 615 -21.11 15.10 13.90
N LEU A 616 -20.83 13.80 13.75
CA LEU A 616 -19.47 13.28 13.72
C LEU A 616 -18.69 13.77 12.49
N SER A 617 -19.33 13.85 11.32
CA SER A 617 -18.71 14.40 10.10
C SER A 617 -18.36 15.89 10.23
N VAL A 618 -19.14 16.68 10.97
CA VAL A 618 -18.77 18.07 11.31
C VAL A 618 -17.47 18.08 12.11
N VAL A 619 -17.35 17.24 13.16
CA VAL A 619 -16.11 17.15 13.94
C VAL A 619 -14.92 16.66 13.08
N ASP A 620 -15.16 15.73 12.15
CA ASP A 620 -14.13 15.27 11.19
C ASP A 620 -13.60 16.41 10.33
N GLN A 621 -14.48 17.18 9.70
CA GLN A 621 -14.12 18.28 8.80
C GLN A 621 -13.47 19.45 9.55
N MET A 622 -14.01 19.78 10.73
CA MET A 622 -13.68 21.01 11.43
C MET A 622 -12.48 20.87 12.37
N VAL A 623 -12.32 19.72 13.03
CA VAL A 623 -11.31 19.53 14.08
C VAL A 623 -10.29 18.45 13.70
N ILE A 624 -10.74 17.25 13.31
CA ILE A 624 -9.84 16.12 13.07
C ILE A 624 -9.03 16.27 11.77
N SER A 625 -9.63 16.86 10.72
CA SER A 625 -8.94 17.18 9.45
C SER A 625 -7.91 18.29 9.59
N ASN A 626 -7.97 19.08 10.68
CA ASN A 626 -7.03 20.15 10.94
C ASN A 626 -5.85 19.66 11.81
N ASP A 627 -4.69 19.50 11.18
CA ASP A 627 -3.48 18.98 11.82
C ASP A 627 -3.01 19.80 13.04
N ARG A 628 -3.36 21.10 13.13
CA ARG A 628 -3.06 21.95 14.29
C ARG A 628 -3.73 21.44 15.58
N PHE A 629 -4.95 20.91 15.46
CA PHE A 629 -5.70 20.36 16.60
C PHE A 629 -5.46 18.86 16.73
N ALA A 630 -5.53 18.13 15.61
CA ALA A 630 -5.35 16.69 15.56
C ALA A 630 -3.95 16.23 16.00
N GLY A 631 -2.90 17.02 15.70
CA GLY A 631 -1.50 16.74 16.09
C GLY A 631 -1.16 17.07 17.55
N THR A 632 -2.14 17.12 18.45
CA THR A 632 -1.95 17.35 19.89
C THR A 632 -2.40 16.13 20.69
N LEU A 633 -1.94 15.96 21.94
CA LEU A 633 -2.39 14.82 22.78
C LEU A 633 -3.91 14.81 22.98
N ARG A 634 -4.51 15.97 23.24
CA ARG A 634 -5.96 16.13 23.37
C ARG A 634 -6.68 15.86 22.05
N GLY A 635 -6.09 16.25 20.92
CA GLY A 635 -6.59 15.92 19.59
C GLY A 635 -6.58 14.41 19.29
N LEU A 636 -5.53 13.70 19.68
CA LEU A 636 -5.48 12.24 19.58
C LEU A 636 -6.54 11.56 20.46
N THR A 637 -6.81 12.11 21.65
CA THR A 637 -7.90 11.64 22.49
C THR A 637 -9.27 11.83 21.83
N LEU A 638 -9.51 12.99 21.20
CA LEU A 638 -10.71 13.21 20.40
C LEU A 638 -10.82 12.20 19.25
N ILE A 639 -9.74 11.91 18.53
CA ILE A 639 -9.74 10.92 17.45
C ILE A 639 -10.10 9.52 17.97
N ALA A 640 -9.48 9.08 19.07
CA ALA A 640 -9.79 7.80 19.68
C ALA A 640 -11.26 7.72 20.13
N PHE A 641 -11.78 8.80 20.71
CA PHE A 641 -13.18 8.89 21.13
C PHE A 641 -14.16 8.90 19.96
N GLN A 642 -13.86 9.65 18.90
CA GLN A 642 -14.65 9.70 17.68
C GLN A 642 -14.71 8.31 17.03
N ALA A 643 -13.59 7.59 16.97
CA ALA A 643 -13.56 6.20 16.49
C ALA A 643 -14.48 5.29 17.33
N LYS A 644 -14.50 5.47 18.65
CA LYS A 644 -15.43 4.76 19.54
C LYS A 644 -16.89 5.13 19.27
N CYS A 645 -17.21 6.41 19.09
CA CYS A 645 -18.56 6.85 18.75
C CYS A 645 -19.01 6.25 17.40
N TYR A 646 -18.14 6.22 16.39
CA TYR A 646 -18.41 5.55 15.13
C TYR A 646 -18.72 4.06 15.31
N LEU A 647 -17.95 3.36 16.13
CA LEU A 647 -18.22 1.95 16.45
C LEU A 647 -19.58 1.77 17.15
N ASP A 648 -19.91 2.67 18.07
CA ASP A 648 -21.14 2.62 18.85
C ASP A 648 -22.39 2.79 17.98
N ILE A 649 -22.33 3.68 16.99
CA ILE A 649 -23.41 3.88 16.02
C ILE A 649 -23.35 2.89 14.84
N GLY A 650 -22.45 1.91 14.90
CA GLY A 650 -22.37 0.83 13.92
C GLY A 650 -21.72 1.23 12.60
N GLN A 651 -20.67 2.04 12.64
CA GLN A 651 -19.90 2.52 11.48
C GLN A 651 -18.43 2.05 11.56
N PRO A 652 -18.16 0.73 11.51
CA PRO A 652 -16.83 0.18 11.78
C PRO A 652 -15.77 0.62 10.76
N ARG A 653 -16.14 0.86 9.50
CA ARG A 653 -15.21 1.38 8.47
C ARG A 653 -14.76 2.82 8.78
N ARG A 654 -15.68 3.70 9.19
CA ARG A 654 -15.33 5.06 9.62
C ARG A 654 -14.53 5.06 10.91
N ALA A 655 -14.86 4.17 11.85
CA ALA A 655 -14.08 3.96 13.07
C ALA A 655 -12.62 3.55 12.77
N PHE A 656 -12.43 2.61 11.83
CA PHE A 656 -11.11 2.18 11.35
C PHE A 656 -10.30 3.35 10.77
N LEU A 657 -10.87 4.10 9.82
CA LEU A 657 -10.20 5.23 9.18
C LEU A 657 -9.83 6.33 10.18
N CYS A 658 -10.76 6.68 11.06
CA CYS A 658 -10.55 7.67 12.13
C CYS A 658 -9.39 7.23 13.04
N ASN A 659 -9.42 5.99 13.53
CA ASN A 659 -8.35 5.46 14.38
C ASN A 659 -7.01 5.39 13.65
N ARG A 660 -6.99 4.99 12.37
CA ARG A 660 -5.76 4.90 11.56
C ARG A 660 -5.10 6.27 11.38
N ARG A 661 -5.89 7.35 11.22
CA ARG A 661 -5.38 8.73 11.24
C ARG A 661 -4.71 9.05 12.59
N GLY A 662 -5.35 8.67 13.71
CA GLY A 662 -4.79 8.84 15.05
C GLY A 662 -3.47 8.09 15.25
N VAL A 663 -3.39 6.85 14.78
CA VAL A 663 -2.16 6.04 14.80
C VAL A 663 -1.03 6.72 14.05
N ASN A 664 -1.29 7.18 12.82
CA ASN A 664 -0.28 7.84 11.99
C ASN A 664 0.23 9.13 12.65
N LEU A 665 -0.68 9.96 13.20
CA LEU A 665 -0.30 11.16 13.93
C LEU A 665 0.50 10.84 15.20
N ALA A 666 0.10 9.81 15.96
CA ALA A 666 0.83 9.37 17.14
C ALA A 666 2.25 8.85 16.80
N GLN A 667 2.43 8.24 15.62
CA GLN A 667 3.74 7.85 15.10
C GLN A 667 4.60 9.07 14.75
N VAL A 668 4.05 10.06 14.05
CA VAL A 668 4.75 11.33 13.73
C VAL A 668 5.15 12.09 15.00
N MET A 669 4.26 12.11 16.01
CA MET A 669 4.52 12.71 17.33
C MET A 669 5.50 11.89 18.19
N ASN A 670 5.95 10.72 17.70
CA ASN A 670 6.88 9.81 18.37
C ASN A 670 6.38 9.32 19.75
N ILE A 671 5.06 9.27 19.95
CA ILE A 671 4.43 8.85 21.22
C ILE A 671 4.73 7.38 21.49
N HIS A 672 4.70 6.54 20.44
CA HIS A 672 5.00 5.12 20.49
C HIS A 672 6.42 4.76 20.99
N ARG A 673 7.41 5.67 20.94
CA ARG A 673 8.80 5.40 21.35
C ARG A 673 9.19 6.00 22.71
N THR A 674 8.36 6.86 23.28
CA THR A 674 8.74 7.68 24.44
C THR A 674 8.27 7.03 25.75
N TYR A 675 9.03 6.08 26.29
CA TYR A 675 8.68 5.28 27.48
C TYR A 675 8.77 5.99 28.84
N SER A 676 8.88 7.32 28.92
CA SER A 676 9.26 7.97 30.19
C SER A 676 8.68 9.35 30.53
N SER A 677 7.62 9.86 29.90
CA SER A 677 7.17 11.24 30.22
C SER A 677 5.84 11.41 30.99
N THR A 678 4.79 10.62 30.77
CA THR A 678 3.48 10.78 31.49
C THR A 678 2.56 9.55 31.30
N ASN A 679 1.75 9.18 32.30
CA ASN A 679 0.71 8.13 32.18
C ASN A 679 -0.28 8.36 31.02
N GLU A 680 -0.61 9.63 30.75
CA GLU A 680 -1.56 10.05 29.70
C GLU A 680 -1.10 9.64 28.29
N ARG A 681 0.14 9.95 27.91
CA ARG A 681 0.73 9.55 26.61
C ARG A 681 0.67 8.04 26.38
N SER A 682 0.96 7.25 27.42
CA SER A 682 0.92 5.79 27.34
C SER A 682 -0.51 5.27 27.17
N SER A 683 -1.47 5.86 27.88
CA SER A 683 -2.88 5.49 27.81
C SER A 683 -3.48 5.77 26.41
N ILE A 684 -3.17 6.94 25.83
CA ILE A 684 -3.60 7.29 24.46
C ILE A 684 -3.00 6.33 23.43
N TRP A 685 -1.70 6.06 23.52
CA TRP A 685 -1.02 5.13 22.60
C TRP A 685 -1.64 3.74 22.63
N TRP A 686 -1.80 3.16 23.83
CA TRP A 686 -2.35 1.81 23.94
C TRP A 686 -3.82 1.75 23.52
N THR A 687 -4.59 2.83 23.68
CA THR A 687 -5.95 2.91 23.14
C THR A 687 -5.97 2.88 21.62
N LEU A 688 -5.11 3.67 20.96
CA LEU A 688 -5.00 3.68 19.49
C LEU A 688 -4.51 2.34 18.94
N TYR A 689 -3.55 1.70 19.64
CA TYR A 689 -3.05 0.37 19.30
C TYR A 689 -4.15 -0.70 19.38
N GLN A 690 -4.90 -0.72 20.49
CA GLN A 690 -6.02 -1.65 20.66
C GLN A 690 -7.13 -1.42 19.64
N GLY A 691 -7.43 -0.14 19.35
CA GLY A 691 -8.35 0.23 18.28
C GLY A 691 -7.90 -0.32 16.92
N ASP A 692 -6.63 -0.14 16.58
CA ASP A 692 -6.06 -0.61 15.31
C ASP A 692 -6.22 -2.13 15.16
N ARG A 693 -5.84 -2.90 16.20
CA ARG A 693 -6.02 -4.36 16.22
C ARG A 693 -7.48 -4.77 16.08
N PHE A 694 -8.37 -4.15 16.86
CA PHE A 694 -9.79 -4.50 16.88
C PHE A 694 -10.49 -4.20 15.56
N PHE A 695 -10.30 -3.01 14.99
CA PHE A 695 -10.92 -2.64 13.73
C PHE A 695 -10.38 -3.46 12.56
N SER A 696 -9.07 -3.75 12.54
CA SER A 696 -8.44 -4.60 11.54
C SER A 696 -9.00 -6.02 11.53
N ILE A 697 -9.07 -6.69 12.70
CA ILE A 697 -9.60 -8.06 12.76
C ILE A 697 -11.11 -8.10 12.45
N LEU A 698 -11.87 -7.07 12.85
CA LEU A 698 -13.30 -6.99 12.59
C LEU A 698 -13.61 -6.87 11.10
N LEU A 699 -12.83 -6.07 10.37
CA LEU A 699 -13.03 -5.78 8.95
C LEU A 699 -12.23 -6.69 8.01
N GLY A 700 -11.35 -7.55 8.54
CA GLY A 700 -10.43 -8.34 7.72
C GLY A 700 -9.35 -7.49 7.02
N LEU A 701 -8.98 -6.36 7.60
CA LEU A 701 -8.01 -5.41 7.04
C LEU A 701 -6.64 -5.53 7.72
N PRO A 702 -5.53 -5.17 7.04
CA PRO A 702 -4.22 -5.13 7.67
C PRO A 702 -4.17 -4.09 8.80
N TYR A 703 -3.40 -4.40 9.84
CA TYR A 703 -3.12 -3.46 10.93
C TYR A 703 -1.99 -2.50 10.53
N GLY A 704 -1.97 -1.30 11.12
CA GLY A 704 -1.05 -0.22 10.73
C GLY A 704 0.23 -0.18 11.54
N ILE A 705 0.24 -0.90 12.65
CA ILE A 705 1.31 -0.86 13.64
C ILE A 705 1.93 -2.25 13.76
N ARG A 706 3.24 -2.41 13.52
CA ARG A 706 3.92 -3.69 13.75
C ARG A 706 4.35 -3.85 15.20
N ASP A 707 4.17 -5.05 15.76
CA ASP A 707 4.48 -5.34 17.17
C ASP A 707 5.99 -5.27 17.49
N ASP A 708 6.86 -5.36 16.49
CA ASP A 708 8.33 -5.30 16.64
C ASP A 708 8.88 -3.88 16.86
N GLN A 709 8.05 -2.85 16.69
CA GLN A 709 8.49 -1.45 16.71
C GLN A 709 8.52 -0.80 18.10
N PHE A 710 8.00 -1.46 19.15
CA PHE A 710 7.90 -0.89 20.49
C PHE A 710 7.83 -1.97 21.58
N PRO A 711 8.53 -1.81 22.73
CA PRO A 711 8.49 -2.80 23.81
C PRO A 711 7.13 -2.85 24.53
N PHE A 712 6.59 -4.05 24.67
CA PHE A 712 5.39 -4.29 25.48
C PHE A 712 5.70 -4.12 26.98
N PRO A 713 4.78 -3.52 27.77
CA PRO A 713 4.95 -3.42 29.21
C PRO A 713 5.02 -4.82 29.83
N THR A 714 6.10 -5.12 30.54
CA THR A 714 6.22 -6.37 31.33
C THR A 714 5.65 -6.13 32.72
N ALA A 715 4.68 -6.96 33.12
CA ALA A 715 4.15 -6.94 34.49
C ALA A 715 5.28 -7.25 35.48
N ARG A 716 5.41 -6.43 36.54
CA ARG A 716 6.26 -6.71 37.71
C ARG A 716 5.41 -7.34 38.81
N ASP A 717 6.01 -8.03 39.76
CA ASP A 717 5.27 -8.74 40.83
C ASP A 717 4.43 -7.79 41.73
N ASP A 718 4.68 -6.47 41.70
CA ASP A 718 4.00 -5.46 42.52
C ASP A 718 2.89 -4.67 41.76
N THR A 719 2.39 -5.21 40.66
CA THR A 719 1.54 -4.45 39.71
C THR A 719 0.06 -4.37 40.16
N PRO A 720 -0.59 -3.17 40.23
CA PRO A 720 -2.00 -3.02 40.60
C PRO A 720 -2.97 -3.77 39.67
N ALA A 721 -4.16 -4.15 40.16
CA ALA A 721 -5.15 -4.93 39.40
C ALA A 721 -5.51 -4.34 38.02
N GLY A 722 -5.57 -3.01 37.88
CA GLY A 722 -5.81 -2.33 36.60
C GLY A 722 -4.70 -2.52 35.56
N ALA A 723 -3.45 -2.72 36.00
CA ALA A 723 -2.32 -2.97 35.10
C ALA A 723 -2.20 -4.46 34.69
N VAL A 724 -2.84 -5.39 35.42
CA VAL A 724 -3.03 -6.79 34.99
C VAL A 724 -4.05 -6.88 33.85
N ALA A 725 -5.15 -6.12 33.94
CA ALA A 725 -6.15 -6.00 32.88
C ALA A 725 -5.54 -5.42 31.59
N GLN A 726 -4.71 -4.38 31.71
CA GLN A 726 -3.98 -3.81 30.56
C GLN A 726 -3.02 -4.83 29.93
N ALA A 727 -2.30 -5.63 30.73
CA ALA A 727 -1.41 -6.67 30.23
C ALA A 727 -2.15 -7.77 29.45
N PHE A 728 -3.33 -8.19 29.92
CA PHE A 728 -4.18 -9.15 29.20
C PHE A 728 -4.57 -8.61 27.82
N SER A 729 -5.11 -7.39 27.78
CA SER A 729 -5.52 -6.77 26.52
C SER A 729 -4.35 -6.61 25.54
N LEU A 730 -3.17 -6.18 26.00
CA LEU A 730 -2.02 -5.99 25.12
C LEU A 730 -1.51 -7.31 24.53
N ARG A 731 -1.47 -8.38 25.33
CA ARG A 731 -1.13 -9.72 24.82
C ARG A 731 -2.17 -10.23 23.83
N LEU A 732 -3.46 -10.02 24.12
CA LEU A 732 -4.52 -10.35 23.18
C LEU A 732 -4.40 -9.56 21.87
N GLY A 733 -3.99 -8.29 21.92
CA GLY A 733 -3.71 -7.46 20.75
C GLY A 733 -2.60 -8.01 19.85
N VAL A 734 -1.55 -8.58 20.43
CA VAL A 734 -0.50 -9.30 19.67
C VAL A 734 -1.06 -10.55 19.00
N LEU A 735 -1.89 -11.32 19.71
CA LEU A 735 -2.57 -12.49 19.14
C LEU A 735 -3.49 -12.10 17.98
N MET A 736 -4.25 -11.01 18.13
CA MET A 736 -5.06 -10.46 17.04
C MET A 736 -4.21 -10.12 15.82
N GLY A 737 -3.01 -9.54 16.02
CA GLY A 737 -2.03 -9.32 14.96
C GLY A 737 -1.67 -10.61 14.22
N LYS A 738 -1.32 -11.68 14.95
CA LYS A 738 -1.03 -13.00 14.36
C LYS A 738 -2.22 -13.57 13.59
N VAL A 739 -3.43 -13.40 14.10
CA VAL A 739 -4.66 -13.85 13.42
C VAL A 739 -4.92 -13.07 12.13
N ILE A 740 -4.71 -11.74 12.16
CA ILE A 740 -4.80 -10.89 10.97
C ILE A 740 -3.75 -11.34 9.95
N ASP A 741 -2.48 -11.45 10.36
CA ASP A 741 -1.38 -11.87 9.48
C ASP A 741 -1.68 -13.23 8.84
N HIS A 742 -2.09 -14.22 9.64
CA HIS A 742 -2.50 -15.56 9.16
C HIS A 742 -3.51 -15.49 8.02
N LYS A 743 -4.48 -14.56 8.09
CA LYS A 743 -5.53 -14.40 7.08
C LYS A 743 -5.15 -13.51 5.89
N GLN A 744 -4.11 -12.68 6.01
CA GLN A 744 -3.60 -11.85 4.91
C GLN A 744 -2.66 -12.62 3.97
N TYR A 745 -2.19 -13.81 4.35
CA TYR A 745 -1.38 -14.65 3.48
C TYR A 745 -2.26 -15.35 2.41
N GLN A 746 -1.91 -15.14 1.15
CA GLN A 746 -2.59 -15.75 -0.01
C GLN A 746 -2.26 -17.25 -0.22
N THR A 747 -1.54 -17.87 0.71
CA THR A 747 -1.29 -19.31 0.71
C THR A 747 -1.95 -19.88 1.95
N PRO A 748 -2.81 -20.91 1.85
CA PRO A 748 -3.48 -21.49 3.01
C PRO A 748 -2.43 -21.98 4.00
N GLN A 749 -2.25 -21.24 5.09
CA GLN A 749 -1.34 -21.63 6.14
C GLN A 749 -1.86 -22.92 6.79
N GLY A 750 -0.94 -23.85 7.04
CA GLY A 750 -1.27 -25.13 7.65
C GLY A 750 -1.97 -24.96 9.00
N PHE A 751 -2.83 -25.92 9.35
CA PHE A 751 -3.54 -25.97 10.63
C PHE A 751 -2.62 -25.83 11.87
N SER A 752 -1.32 -26.09 11.72
CA SER A 752 -0.29 -25.89 12.75
C SER A 752 -0.27 -24.47 13.31
N ASN A 753 -0.38 -23.44 12.46
CA ASN A 753 -0.28 -22.05 12.93
C ASN A 753 -1.49 -21.64 13.77
N ILE A 754 -2.64 -22.27 13.52
CA ILE A 754 -3.85 -22.09 14.33
C ILE A 754 -3.70 -22.78 15.67
N ILE A 755 -3.12 -23.99 15.70
CA ILE A 755 -2.78 -24.66 16.95
C ILE A 755 -1.85 -23.77 17.78
N ASP A 756 -0.83 -23.17 17.17
CA ASP A 756 0.10 -22.29 17.88
C ASP A 756 -0.61 -21.05 18.48
N ILE A 757 -1.51 -20.43 17.70
CA ILE A 757 -2.33 -19.29 18.19
C ILE A 757 -3.26 -19.74 19.30
N GLU A 758 -3.89 -20.91 19.17
CA GLU A 758 -4.79 -21.49 20.18
C GLU A 758 -4.04 -21.83 21.47
N ASP A 759 -2.85 -22.43 21.38
CA ASP A 759 -1.98 -22.70 22.53
C ASP A 759 -1.54 -21.41 23.23
N GLU A 760 -1.37 -20.31 22.50
CA GLU A 760 -1.11 -19.00 23.09
C GLU A 760 -2.35 -18.37 23.74
N LEU A 761 -3.53 -18.51 23.12
CA LEU A 761 -4.80 -18.08 23.72
C LEU A 761 -5.09 -18.85 25.01
N GLU A 762 -4.85 -20.17 25.02
CA GLU A 762 -5.03 -21.02 26.19
C GLU A 762 -4.03 -20.66 27.30
N ARG A 763 -2.75 -20.44 26.96
CA ARG A 763 -1.76 -19.91 27.92
C ARG A 763 -2.15 -18.56 28.51
N LEU A 764 -2.68 -17.66 27.68
CA LEU A 764 -3.19 -16.36 28.14
C LEU A 764 -4.38 -16.54 29.09
N ALA A 765 -5.24 -17.51 28.84
CA ALA A 765 -6.40 -17.81 29.68
C ALA A 765 -6.02 -18.47 31.01
N CYS A 766 -5.10 -19.44 31.01
CA CYS A 766 -4.58 -20.09 32.21
C CYS A 766 -3.81 -19.12 33.13
N ALA A 767 -3.28 -18.02 32.59
CA ALA A 767 -2.63 -16.99 33.39
C ALA A 767 -3.61 -16.19 34.28
N GLN A 768 -4.92 -16.29 34.03
CA GLN A 768 -5.96 -15.63 34.84
C GLN A 768 -6.58 -16.59 35.86
N SER A 769 -7.03 -16.05 36.99
CA SER A 769 -7.69 -16.87 38.03
C SER A 769 -9.09 -17.30 37.59
N GLN A 770 -9.60 -18.41 38.13
CA GLN A 770 -10.96 -18.86 37.84
C GLN A 770 -12.03 -17.82 38.24
N GLN A 771 -11.76 -17.02 39.29
CA GLN A 771 -12.63 -15.93 39.73
C GLN A 771 -12.66 -14.77 38.73
N TRP A 772 -11.54 -14.52 38.02
CA TRP A 772 -11.47 -13.47 36.99
C TRP A 772 -12.48 -13.73 35.86
N TRP A 773 -12.59 -14.98 35.41
CA TRP A 773 -13.52 -15.43 34.37
C TRP A 773 -15.00 -15.39 34.77
N SER A 774 -15.32 -15.06 36.02
CA SER A 774 -16.70 -14.88 36.48
C SER A 774 -17.39 -13.75 35.74
N TYR A 775 -18.60 -14.04 35.27
CA TYR A 775 -19.48 -13.11 34.56
C TYR A 775 -20.77 -12.78 35.33
N SER A 776 -20.85 -13.18 36.61
CA SER A 776 -21.94 -12.79 37.49
C SER A 776 -21.76 -11.34 37.93
N ILE A 777 -22.84 -10.55 37.84
CA ILE A 777 -22.86 -9.17 38.34
C ILE A 777 -22.54 -9.19 39.85
N PRO A 778 -21.60 -8.39 40.36
CA PRO A 778 -21.25 -8.41 41.77
C PRO A 778 -22.39 -7.86 42.66
N ASP A 779 -22.64 -8.52 43.79
CA ASP A 779 -23.64 -8.09 44.77
C ASP A 779 -23.23 -6.79 45.46
N ASN A 780 -24.15 -5.82 45.59
CA ASN A 780 -23.91 -4.51 46.23
C ASN A 780 -22.70 -3.74 45.66
N ALA A 781 -22.47 -3.81 44.35
CA ALA A 781 -21.39 -3.11 43.67
C ALA A 781 -21.63 -1.59 43.62
N ASP A 782 -20.59 -0.80 43.94
CA ASP A 782 -20.58 0.63 43.62
C ASP A 782 -20.29 0.87 42.12
N THR A 783 -20.38 2.13 41.69
CA THR A 783 -20.15 2.53 40.29
C THR A 783 -18.75 2.18 39.78
N THR A 784 -17.74 2.10 40.66
CA THR A 784 -16.38 1.73 40.27
C THR A 784 -16.27 0.23 40.05
N ALA A 785 -16.79 -0.57 40.98
CA ALA A 785 -16.82 -2.02 40.89
C ALA A 785 -17.61 -2.52 39.65
N ILE A 786 -18.70 -1.83 39.29
CA ILE A 786 -19.45 -2.17 38.07
C ILE A 786 -18.72 -1.79 36.78
N ASN A 787 -17.93 -0.70 36.78
CA ASN A 787 -17.10 -0.31 35.63
C ASN A 787 -15.95 -1.30 35.43
N ASP A 788 -15.27 -1.71 36.50
CA ASP A 788 -14.21 -2.73 36.46
C ASP A 788 -14.77 -4.09 35.99
N PHE A 789 -15.96 -4.45 36.46
CA PHE A 789 -16.68 -5.64 36.01
C PHE A 789 -17.00 -5.58 34.51
N ARG A 790 -17.51 -4.45 34.03
CA ARG A 790 -17.82 -4.23 32.61
C ARG A 790 -16.57 -4.29 31.74
N GLU A 791 -15.47 -3.67 32.16
CA GLU A 791 -14.21 -3.73 31.43
C GLU A 791 -13.72 -5.16 31.28
N ARG A 792 -13.72 -5.92 32.38
CA ARG A 792 -13.35 -7.33 32.38
C ARG A 792 -14.24 -8.16 31.46
N LEU A 793 -15.55 -7.92 31.49
CA LEU A 793 -16.48 -8.58 30.56
C LEU A 793 -16.19 -8.25 29.09
N LEU A 794 -15.83 -7.01 28.76
CA LEU A 794 -15.44 -6.65 27.39
C LEU A 794 -14.14 -7.32 26.96
N GLN A 795 -13.19 -7.52 27.89
CA GLN A 795 -11.98 -8.31 27.63
C GLN A 795 -12.29 -9.78 27.39
N HIS A 796 -13.20 -10.37 28.18
CA HIS A 796 -13.71 -11.73 27.92
C HIS A 796 -14.35 -11.82 26.54
N SER A 797 -15.24 -10.89 26.20
CA SER A 797 -15.90 -10.86 24.90
C SER A 797 -14.90 -10.76 23.75
N LEU A 798 -13.89 -9.90 23.86
CA LEU A 798 -12.85 -9.79 22.84
C LEU A 798 -12.04 -11.10 22.71
N PHE A 799 -11.68 -11.74 23.83
CA PHE A 799 -10.96 -13.01 23.82
C PHE A 799 -11.74 -14.11 23.09
N PHE A 800 -13.02 -14.30 23.45
CA PHE A 800 -13.85 -15.31 22.81
C PHE A 800 -14.18 -14.96 21.35
N PHE A 801 -14.28 -13.67 21.01
CA PHE A 801 -14.39 -13.24 19.62
C PHE A 801 -13.15 -13.63 18.80
N VAL A 802 -11.93 -13.40 19.32
CA VAL A 802 -10.68 -13.78 18.63
C VAL A 802 -10.62 -15.29 18.44
N ARG A 803 -10.91 -16.07 19.49
CA ARG A 803 -10.94 -17.55 19.43
C ARG A 803 -11.96 -18.05 18.40
N MET A 804 -13.19 -17.51 18.44
CA MET A 804 -14.23 -17.80 17.45
C MET A 804 -13.76 -17.46 16.02
N TYR A 805 -13.15 -16.30 15.83
CA TYR A 805 -12.75 -15.79 14.51
C TYR A 805 -11.59 -16.60 13.90
N VAL A 806 -10.70 -17.16 14.71
CA VAL A 806 -9.63 -18.09 14.30
C VAL A 806 -10.20 -19.39 13.74
N HIS A 807 -11.22 -19.95 14.40
CA HIS A 807 -11.79 -21.23 14.01
C HIS A 807 -12.87 -21.13 12.92
N MET A 808 -13.44 -19.94 12.69
CA MET A 808 -14.53 -19.70 11.73
C MET A 808 -14.28 -20.31 10.33
N PRO A 809 -13.08 -20.24 9.70
CA PRO A 809 -12.83 -20.83 8.38
C PRO A 809 -12.93 -22.36 8.33
N TYR A 810 -12.82 -23.05 9.47
CA TYR A 810 -12.82 -24.52 9.55
C TYR A 810 -14.18 -25.12 9.88
N MET A 811 -15.19 -24.27 10.04
CA MET A 811 -16.55 -24.67 10.40
C MET A 811 -17.25 -25.48 9.30
N VAL A 812 -16.78 -25.34 8.05
CA VAL A 812 -17.34 -25.89 6.81
C VAL A 812 -16.61 -27.14 6.31
N ARG A 813 -15.41 -27.46 6.84
CA ARG A 813 -14.59 -28.57 6.33
C ARG A 813 -15.12 -29.94 6.75
N GLN A 814 -14.91 -30.95 5.90
CA GLN A 814 -15.40 -32.32 6.09
C GLN A 814 -15.08 -32.87 7.50
N THR A 815 -16.11 -33.38 8.16
CA THR A 815 -16.08 -33.96 9.51
C THR A 815 -15.31 -35.27 9.63
N SER A 816 -14.76 -35.80 8.53
CA SER A 816 -13.98 -37.04 8.50
C SER A 816 -12.62 -36.90 9.20
N SER A 817 -12.09 -35.68 9.35
CA SER A 817 -10.85 -35.40 10.08
C SER A 817 -11.10 -34.92 11.50
N ARG A 818 -10.57 -35.67 12.48
CA ARG A 818 -10.63 -35.35 13.93
C ARG A 818 -10.07 -33.96 14.27
N ILE A 819 -9.15 -33.45 13.47
CA ILE A 819 -8.51 -32.16 13.66
C ILE A 819 -9.50 -31.01 13.42
N TYR A 820 -10.27 -31.08 12.33
CA TYR A 820 -11.29 -30.07 12.02
C TYR A 820 -12.49 -30.15 12.95
N GLU A 821 -12.84 -31.35 13.42
CA GLU A 821 -13.86 -31.52 14.45
C GLU A 821 -13.48 -30.82 15.77
N THR A 822 -12.22 -30.93 16.18
CA THR A 822 -11.69 -30.25 17.39
C THR A 822 -11.72 -28.72 17.22
N SER A 823 -11.31 -28.22 16.05
CA SER A 823 -11.39 -26.80 15.69
C SER A 823 -12.82 -26.26 15.73
N ARG A 824 -13.76 -26.99 15.12
CA ARG A 824 -15.19 -26.66 15.11
C ARG A 824 -15.75 -26.58 16.53
N GLN A 825 -15.44 -27.57 17.37
CA GLN A 825 -15.89 -27.57 18.75
C GLN A 825 -15.34 -26.37 19.53
N SER A 826 -14.07 -26.02 19.33
CA SER A 826 -13.43 -24.85 19.96
C SER A 826 -14.09 -23.54 19.53
N GLY A 827 -14.42 -23.40 18.23
CA GLY A 827 -15.17 -22.26 17.71
C GLY A 827 -16.59 -22.15 18.29
N LEU A 828 -17.32 -23.27 18.40
CA LEU A 828 -18.65 -23.29 18.98
C LEU A 828 -18.64 -22.98 20.48
N ASP A 829 -17.66 -23.50 21.23
CA ASP A 829 -17.53 -23.22 22.66
C ASP A 829 -17.17 -21.75 22.90
N ALA A 830 -16.28 -21.17 22.08
CA ALA A 830 -16.02 -19.73 22.09
C ALA A 830 -17.29 -18.91 21.81
N SER A 831 -18.12 -19.30 20.82
CA SER A 831 -19.41 -18.64 20.56
C SER A 831 -20.38 -18.71 21.75
N ARG A 832 -20.48 -19.86 22.42
CA ARG A 832 -21.31 -20.00 23.64
C ARG A 832 -20.83 -19.06 24.74
N ASP A 833 -19.52 -19.03 24.97
CA ASP A 833 -18.93 -18.20 26.00
C ASP A 833 -19.03 -16.70 25.68
N PHE A 834 -18.89 -16.31 24.42
CA PHE A 834 -19.16 -14.95 23.95
C PHE A 834 -20.61 -14.56 24.25
N LEU A 835 -21.60 -15.37 23.84
CA LEU A 835 -23.02 -15.07 24.04
C LEU A 835 -23.39 -14.91 25.52
N ARG A 836 -22.82 -15.73 26.42
CA ARG A 836 -23.05 -15.59 27.87
C ARG A 836 -22.64 -14.21 28.38
N ARG A 837 -21.50 -13.67 27.92
CA ARG A 837 -21.02 -12.34 28.32
C ARG A 837 -21.80 -11.23 27.62
N TYR A 838 -22.12 -11.40 26.33
CA TYR A 838 -23.00 -10.51 25.59
C TYR A 838 -24.34 -10.33 26.31
N HIS A 839 -25.00 -11.41 26.74
CA HIS A 839 -26.27 -11.33 27.47
C HIS A 839 -26.20 -10.56 28.78
N VAL A 840 -25.07 -10.63 29.50
CA VAL A 840 -24.85 -9.84 30.71
C VAL A 840 -24.59 -8.39 30.34
N LEU A 841 -23.76 -8.12 29.32
CA LEU A 841 -23.48 -6.76 28.84
C LEU A 841 -24.75 -6.05 28.33
N SER A 842 -25.70 -6.78 27.74
CA SER A 842 -27.00 -6.25 27.30
C SER A 842 -28.06 -6.16 28.42
N SER A 843 -27.71 -6.50 29.67
CA SER A 843 -28.59 -6.35 30.83
C SER A 843 -28.54 -4.93 31.40
N HIS A 844 -29.59 -4.54 32.14
CA HIS A 844 -29.67 -3.21 32.74
C HIS A 844 -29.21 -3.25 34.19
N PHE A 845 -28.51 -2.20 34.60
CA PHE A 845 -28.09 -1.94 35.99
C PHE A 845 -28.47 -0.49 36.32
N GLU A 846 -29.17 -0.28 37.44
CA GLU A 846 -29.65 1.04 37.88
C GLU A 846 -30.40 1.86 36.80
N GLY A 847 -31.15 1.17 35.93
CA GLY A 847 -31.97 1.81 34.89
C GLY A 847 -31.25 2.09 33.56
N ALA A 848 -29.95 1.79 33.45
CA ALA A 848 -29.17 1.95 32.21
C ALA A 848 -28.56 0.61 31.73
N PRO A 849 -28.32 0.42 30.42
CA PRO A 849 -27.63 -0.77 29.92
C PRO A 849 -26.17 -0.81 30.39
N LEU A 850 -25.67 -2.00 30.75
CA LEU A 850 -24.26 -2.16 31.15
C LEU A 850 -23.30 -1.82 30.02
N PHE A 851 -23.61 -2.22 28.79
CA PHE A 851 -22.84 -1.83 27.62
C PHE A 851 -23.73 -1.74 26.39
N GLU A 852 -23.47 -0.75 25.56
CA GLU A 852 -24.20 -0.53 24.33
C GLU A 852 -23.25 -0.11 23.21
N CYS A 853 -23.25 -0.92 22.15
CA CYS A 853 -22.47 -0.72 20.94
C CYS A 853 -23.08 -1.57 19.83
N LYS A 854 -23.58 -0.95 18.76
CA LYS A 854 -24.24 -1.66 17.65
C LYS A 854 -23.33 -2.69 16.98
N THR A 855 -22.02 -2.43 16.94
CA THR A 855 -21.06 -3.41 16.43
C THR A 855 -20.89 -4.61 17.37
N HIS A 856 -21.02 -4.43 18.69
CA HIS A 856 -21.01 -5.56 19.62
C HIS A 856 -22.30 -6.39 19.52
N ASP A 857 -23.44 -5.75 19.28
CA ASP A 857 -24.70 -6.44 18.98
C ASP A 857 -24.59 -7.28 17.70
N PHE A 858 -23.91 -6.75 16.68
CA PHE A 858 -23.57 -7.50 15.47
C PHE A 858 -22.67 -8.72 15.75
N LEU A 859 -21.67 -8.60 16.64
CA LEU A 859 -20.86 -9.75 17.05
C LEU A 859 -21.70 -10.81 17.80
N GLY A 860 -22.66 -10.39 18.62
CA GLY A 860 -23.64 -11.28 19.26
C GLY A 860 -24.49 -12.02 18.23
N PHE A 861 -24.95 -11.33 17.19
CA PHE A 861 -25.59 -11.94 16.03
C PHE A 861 -24.70 -13.00 15.36
N MET A 862 -23.44 -12.67 15.07
CA MET A 862 -22.50 -13.60 14.43
C MET A 862 -22.27 -14.87 15.26
N SER A 863 -22.11 -14.74 16.59
CA SER A 863 -21.95 -15.89 17.47
C SER A 863 -23.20 -16.77 17.53
N ALA A 864 -24.41 -16.18 17.56
CA ALA A 864 -25.66 -16.93 17.52
C ALA A 864 -25.88 -17.63 16.18
N LEU A 865 -25.56 -16.96 15.07
CA LEU A 865 -25.60 -17.55 13.74
C LEU A 865 -24.65 -18.75 13.66
N LEU A 866 -23.43 -18.64 14.21
CA LEU A 866 -22.48 -19.75 14.19
C LEU A 866 -22.97 -20.97 14.99
N LEU A 867 -23.70 -20.77 16.09
CA LEU A 867 -24.33 -21.88 16.82
C LEU A 867 -25.50 -22.50 16.05
N LEU A 868 -26.30 -21.69 15.35
CA LEU A 868 -27.41 -22.19 14.53
C LEU A 868 -26.92 -23.10 13.40
N VAL A 869 -25.85 -22.68 12.71
CA VAL A 869 -25.42 -23.39 11.50
C VAL A 869 -24.28 -24.38 11.76
N GLY A 870 -23.46 -24.18 12.79
CA GLY A 870 -22.31 -25.04 13.09
C GLY A 870 -22.55 -26.15 14.12
N SER A 871 -23.64 -26.11 14.89
CA SER A 871 -23.90 -27.06 15.98
C SER A 871 -24.66 -28.29 15.48
N ASN A 872 -24.13 -29.50 15.76
CA ASN A 872 -24.83 -30.76 15.49
C ASN A 872 -26.10 -30.95 16.37
N ASN A 873 -26.25 -30.15 17.43
CA ASN A 873 -27.41 -30.19 18.33
C ASN A 873 -27.83 -28.78 18.73
N VAL A 874 -28.53 -28.11 17.82
CA VAL A 874 -29.04 -26.74 18.01
C VAL A 874 -29.92 -26.62 19.26
N SER A 875 -30.66 -27.68 19.65
CA SER A 875 -31.51 -27.70 20.84
C SER A 875 -30.74 -27.41 22.14
N ARG A 876 -29.45 -27.78 22.22
CA ARG A 876 -28.59 -27.45 23.36
C ARG A 876 -28.33 -25.95 23.49
N ASP A 877 -28.20 -25.28 22.35
CA ASP A 877 -27.78 -23.88 22.26
C ASP A 877 -28.98 -22.91 22.17
N MET A 878 -30.18 -23.46 21.96
CA MET A 878 -31.42 -22.70 21.79
C MET A 878 -31.69 -21.66 22.88
N PRO A 879 -31.47 -21.94 24.20
CA PRO A 879 -31.67 -20.91 25.23
C PRO A 879 -30.78 -19.68 25.05
N LEU A 880 -29.56 -19.85 24.52
CA LEU A 880 -28.67 -18.72 24.25
C LEU A 880 -29.09 -17.97 22.98
N ILE A 881 -29.54 -18.69 21.96
CA ILE A 881 -29.97 -18.11 20.68
C ILE A 881 -31.28 -17.33 20.88
N ASP A 882 -32.28 -17.91 21.56
CA ASP A 882 -33.56 -17.27 21.86
C ASP A 882 -33.37 -15.96 22.64
N LYS A 883 -32.51 -15.98 23.67
CA LYS A 883 -32.19 -14.78 24.43
C LYS A 883 -31.50 -13.72 23.57
N THR A 884 -30.67 -14.13 22.60
CA THR A 884 -30.03 -13.21 21.64
C THR A 884 -31.05 -12.58 20.71
N ILE A 885 -31.98 -13.36 20.18
CA ILE A 885 -33.10 -12.89 19.34
C ILE A 885 -33.93 -11.86 20.11
N GLN A 886 -34.32 -12.15 21.35
CA GLN A 886 -35.08 -11.22 22.21
C GLN A 886 -34.33 -9.90 22.47
N ILE A 887 -33.00 -9.96 22.67
CA ILE A 887 -32.19 -8.75 22.85
C ILE A 887 -32.18 -7.92 21.56
N LEU A 888 -31.95 -8.55 20.41
CA LEU A 888 -31.88 -7.84 19.12
C LEU A 888 -33.25 -7.26 18.73
N GLU A 889 -34.34 -7.99 18.97
CA GLU A 889 -35.72 -7.52 18.76
C GLU A 889 -36.01 -6.28 19.62
N ARG A 890 -35.71 -6.36 20.92
CA ARG A 890 -35.87 -5.24 21.85
C ARG A 890 -35.08 -4.02 21.39
N LEU A 891 -33.82 -4.19 20.99
CA LEU A 891 -32.98 -3.08 20.51
C LEU A 891 -33.45 -2.52 19.17
N ALA A 892 -33.98 -3.36 18.28
CA ALA A 892 -34.57 -2.93 17.01
C ALA A 892 -35.80 -2.05 17.23
N ILE A 893 -36.66 -2.39 18.18
CA ILE A 893 -37.91 -1.68 18.48
C ILE A 893 -37.66 -0.42 19.30
N VAL A 894 -36.93 -0.54 20.42
CA VAL A 894 -36.75 0.55 21.40
C VAL A 894 -35.85 1.66 20.87
N LYS A 895 -34.84 1.31 20.06
CA LYS A 895 -33.83 2.27 19.57
C LYS A 895 -33.83 2.47 18.05
N THR A 896 -34.88 1.99 17.36
CA THR A 896 -34.99 2.07 15.89
C THR A 896 -33.71 1.62 15.16
N CYS A 897 -32.98 0.65 15.75
CA CYS A 897 -31.65 0.28 15.28
C CYS A 897 -31.75 -0.61 14.03
N LYS A 898 -31.45 -0.04 12.86
CA LYS A 898 -31.48 -0.73 11.56
C LYS A 898 -30.61 -2.00 11.53
N ILE A 899 -29.44 -1.98 12.18
CA ILE A 899 -28.54 -3.13 12.26
C ILE A 899 -29.15 -4.26 13.08
N CYS A 900 -29.67 -3.96 14.27
CA CYS A 900 -30.32 -4.97 15.11
C CYS A 900 -31.60 -5.52 14.45
N MET A 901 -32.33 -4.68 13.70
CA MET A 901 -33.50 -5.09 12.93
C MET A 901 -33.13 -6.10 11.84
N GLN A 902 -32.08 -5.83 11.06
CA GLN A 902 -31.56 -6.74 10.04
C GLN A 902 -31.02 -8.04 10.68
N ALA A 903 -30.24 -7.93 11.75
CA ALA A 903 -29.69 -9.07 12.48
C ALA A 903 -30.78 -9.98 13.08
N HIS A 904 -31.80 -9.39 13.69
CA HIS A 904 -32.95 -10.10 14.24
C HIS A 904 -33.68 -10.88 13.13
N ARG A 905 -34.03 -10.20 12.03
CA ARG A 905 -34.70 -10.82 10.89
C ARG A 905 -33.89 -11.99 10.33
N ALA A 906 -32.60 -11.78 10.11
CA ALA A 906 -31.72 -12.82 9.60
C ALA A 906 -31.64 -14.05 10.53
N LEU A 907 -31.55 -13.88 11.86
CA LEU A 907 -31.56 -15.02 12.79
C LEU A 907 -32.88 -15.76 12.81
N VAL A 908 -34.01 -15.05 12.77
CA VAL A 908 -35.34 -15.67 12.74
C VAL A 908 -35.54 -16.47 11.45
N ASP A 909 -35.13 -15.90 10.31
CA ASP A 909 -35.21 -16.56 9.00
C ASP A 909 -34.34 -17.83 8.98
N VAL A 910 -33.10 -17.76 9.46
CA VAL A 910 -32.20 -18.93 9.54
C VAL A 910 -32.71 -19.97 10.55
N LEU A 911 -33.22 -19.56 11.71
CA LEU A 911 -33.78 -20.46 12.71
C LEU A 911 -35.01 -21.22 12.17
N ALA A 912 -35.87 -20.55 11.40
CA ALA A 912 -37.01 -21.18 10.75
C ALA A 912 -36.57 -22.27 9.76
N VAL A 913 -35.49 -22.04 9.01
CA VAL A 913 -34.85 -23.04 8.13
C VAL A 913 -34.30 -24.20 8.94
N CYS A 914 -33.51 -23.93 9.99
CA CYS A 914 -32.88 -24.98 10.81
C CYS A 914 -33.89 -25.84 11.60
N THR A 915 -35.09 -25.33 11.89
CA THR A 915 -36.10 -26.04 12.71
C THR A 915 -37.27 -26.62 11.91
N GLY A 916 -37.34 -26.36 10.60
CA GLY A 916 -38.41 -26.87 9.73
C GLY A 916 -39.81 -26.33 10.01
N LYS A 917 -39.93 -25.21 10.74
CA LYS A 917 -41.20 -24.62 11.21
C LYS A 917 -41.69 -23.43 10.37
N GLY A 918 -41.05 -23.11 9.25
CA GLY A 918 -41.47 -22.01 8.38
C GLY A 918 -42.74 -22.32 7.59
N GLU A 919 -43.77 -21.47 7.68
CA GLU A 919 -44.92 -21.51 6.77
C GLU A 919 -44.48 -21.07 5.36
N THR A 920 -44.89 -21.84 4.34
CA THR A 920 -44.86 -21.56 2.89
C THR A 920 -43.50 -21.59 2.14
N ARG A 921 -43.31 -22.70 1.40
CA ARG A 921 -42.85 -22.91 0.00
C ARG A 921 -41.94 -21.93 -0.79
N ASP A 922 -41.52 -20.77 -0.31
CA ASP A 922 -40.77 -19.77 -1.11
C ASP A 922 -39.37 -19.41 -0.56
N TRP A 923 -38.86 -20.19 0.40
CA TRP A 923 -37.52 -19.98 0.98
C TRP A 923 -36.38 -20.33 0.03
N MET A 924 -36.63 -21.18 -0.98
CA MET A 924 -35.65 -21.69 -1.97
C MET A 924 -35.00 -20.60 -2.86
N HIS A 925 -35.48 -19.35 -2.80
CA HIS A 925 -34.92 -18.20 -3.51
C HIS A 925 -34.81 -16.94 -2.65
N SER A 926 -35.02 -17.06 -1.33
CA SER A 926 -35.05 -15.92 -0.42
C SER A 926 -33.65 -15.33 -0.20
N LYS A 927 -33.56 -13.99 -0.32
CA LYS A 927 -32.34 -13.23 -0.04
C LYS A 927 -32.36 -12.79 1.43
N ILE A 928 -31.43 -13.30 2.24
CA ILE A 928 -31.29 -12.92 3.66
C ILE A 928 -30.25 -11.81 3.76
N ALA A 929 -30.66 -10.59 4.11
CA ALA A 929 -29.73 -9.48 4.30
C ALA A 929 -28.98 -9.62 5.64
N ILE A 930 -27.65 -9.71 5.56
CA ILE A 930 -26.74 -9.74 6.70
C ILE A 930 -26.13 -8.34 6.88
N PRO A 931 -26.26 -7.72 8.07
CA PRO A 931 -25.65 -6.42 8.32
C PRO A 931 -24.16 -6.43 7.98
N TYR A 932 -23.66 -5.37 7.34
CA TYR A 932 -22.26 -5.20 6.88
C TYR A 932 -21.75 -6.15 5.79
N PHE A 933 -22.38 -7.30 5.57
CA PHE A 933 -21.88 -8.39 4.71
C PHE A 933 -22.77 -8.71 3.51
N GLY A 934 -23.83 -7.93 3.26
CA GLY A 934 -24.64 -8.03 2.04
C GLY A 934 -25.82 -8.99 2.15
N THR A 935 -26.17 -9.73 1.09
CA THR A 935 -27.31 -10.66 1.09
C THR A 935 -26.87 -12.09 0.82
N LEU A 936 -27.30 -13.05 1.66
CA LEU A 936 -27.14 -14.48 1.44
C LEU A 936 -28.27 -15.03 0.56
N ARG A 937 -27.96 -16.02 -0.28
CA ARG A 937 -28.94 -16.75 -1.10
C ARG A 937 -28.86 -18.24 -0.79
N VAL A 938 -30.01 -18.88 -0.63
CA VAL A 938 -30.10 -20.34 -0.40
C VAL A 938 -30.47 -21.01 -1.74
N ALA A 939 -29.79 -22.08 -2.16
CA ALA A 939 -29.99 -22.74 -3.47
C ALA A 939 -29.87 -24.28 -3.43
N PRO A 940 -30.61 -25.03 -4.28
CA PRO A 940 -30.48 -26.50 -4.37
C PRO A 940 -29.26 -26.93 -5.20
N LEU A 941 -28.64 -28.05 -4.81
CA LEU A 941 -27.40 -28.61 -5.38
C LEU A 941 -27.41 -28.88 -6.90
N ASN A 942 -28.58 -29.06 -7.52
CA ASN A 942 -28.68 -29.47 -8.93
C ASN A 942 -28.85 -28.32 -9.94
N ALA A 943 -28.71 -27.06 -9.53
CA ALA A 943 -28.91 -25.90 -10.41
C ALA A 943 -27.63 -25.14 -10.80
N VAL A 944 -26.44 -25.57 -10.36
CA VAL A 944 -25.17 -24.93 -10.77
C VAL A 944 -24.60 -25.68 -11.99
N GLN A 945 -25.10 -25.33 -13.17
CA GLN A 945 -24.34 -25.54 -14.40
C GLN A 945 -23.24 -24.48 -14.45
N ILE A 946 -21.99 -24.90 -14.31
CA ILE A 946 -20.82 -24.10 -14.69
C ILE A 946 -20.93 -23.87 -16.19
N ARG A 947 -21.41 -22.69 -16.61
CA ARG A 947 -21.27 -22.22 -17.99
C ARG A 947 -19.88 -21.61 -18.13
N HIS A 948 -19.01 -22.34 -18.80
CA HIS A 948 -17.89 -21.74 -19.50
C HIS A 948 -18.46 -20.98 -20.70
N ASP A 949 -18.51 -19.65 -20.64
CA ASP A 949 -18.71 -18.84 -21.85
C ASP A 949 -17.38 -18.80 -22.62
N THR A 950 -17.14 -19.86 -23.39
CA THR A 950 -16.24 -19.83 -24.54
C THR A 950 -16.90 -19.01 -25.65
N TYR A 951 -16.22 -17.98 -26.15
CA TYR A 951 -16.50 -17.38 -27.44
C TYR A 951 -16.40 -18.47 -28.52
N GLU A 952 -17.54 -18.88 -29.09
CA GLU A 952 -17.56 -19.67 -30.33
C GLU A 952 -17.44 -18.75 -31.54
N VAL A 953 -16.44 -19.05 -32.37
CA VAL A 953 -16.28 -18.58 -33.74
C VAL A 953 -17.18 -19.46 -34.62
N ASP A 954 -18.00 -18.82 -35.44
CA ASP A 954 -18.84 -19.47 -36.45
C ASP A 954 -17.95 -20.05 -37.56
N ASP A 955 -18.03 -21.37 -37.79
CA ASP A 955 -17.45 -22.02 -38.96
C ASP A 955 -18.43 -23.02 -39.57
N SER A 956 -18.90 -22.66 -40.75
CA SER A 956 -19.81 -23.44 -41.58
C SER A 956 -19.01 -24.23 -42.62
N THR A 957 -18.79 -25.54 -42.39
CA THR A 957 -18.75 -26.57 -43.46
C THR A 957 -18.62 -27.99 -42.87
N PRO A 958 -19.30 -29.02 -43.41
CA PRO A 958 -19.33 -30.35 -42.82
C PRO A 958 -18.30 -31.29 -43.48
N VAL A 959 -17.72 -32.23 -42.71
CA VAL A 959 -17.06 -33.41 -43.28
C VAL A 959 -17.58 -34.69 -42.61
N LEU A 960 -17.80 -35.66 -43.49
CA LEU A 960 -18.57 -36.89 -43.37
C LEU A 960 -17.86 -38.01 -42.58
N THR A 961 -18.75 -38.85 -42.05
CA THR A 961 -18.62 -40.15 -41.37
C THR A 961 -18.02 -41.29 -42.19
N GLU A 962 -17.31 -42.20 -41.52
CA GLU A 962 -17.24 -43.66 -41.75
C GLU A 962 -17.14 -44.34 -40.36
N GLY A 963 -17.67 -45.52 -40.03
CA GLY A 963 -18.32 -46.57 -40.82
C GLY A 963 -18.02 -48.01 -40.34
N ILE A 964 -18.29 -48.35 -39.06
CA ILE A 964 -18.87 -49.64 -38.57
C ILE A 964 -18.05 -50.98 -38.49
N SER A 965 -18.21 -51.61 -37.30
CA SER A 965 -18.31 -53.04 -36.87
C SER A 965 -17.12 -54.01 -36.73
N ALA A 966 -16.83 -54.35 -35.45
CA ALA A 966 -17.10 -55.60 -34.67
C ALA A 966 -16.69 -57.03 -35.13
N GLY A 967 -16.18 -57.80 -34.15
CA GLY A 967 -16.16 -59.28 -34.05
C GLY A 967 -15.15 -59.79 -32.99
N ASP A 968 -15.62 -60.24 -31.80
CA ASP A 968 -15.66 -61.65 -31.28
C ASP A 968 -14.29 -62.29 -30.89
N SER A 969 -14.06 -63.09 -29.82
CA SER A 969 -14.88 -63.71 -28.76
C SER A 969 -13.98 -64.55 -27.78
N ARG A 970 -14.55 -64.96 -26.61
CA ARG A 970 -14.26 -66.14 -25.74
C ARG A 970 -13.05 -66.11 -24.77
N ASP A 971 -13.05 -66.75 -23.58
CA ASP A 971 -14.02 -67.23 -22.55
C ASP A 971 -13.19 -67.95 -21.44
N LEU A 972 -13.81 -68.20 -20.26
CA LEU A 972 -13.44 -69.06 -19.09
C LEU A 972 -12.91 -68.31 -17.83
N ASN A 973 -13.75 -67.90 -16.85
CA ASN A 973 -14.41 -68.65 -15.73
C ASN A 973 -13.41 -69.39 -14.80
N GLU A 974 -13.38 -69.22 -13.46
CA GLU A 974 -14.46 -69.25 -12.44
C GLU A 974 -13.93 -68.58 -11.12
N GLU A 975 -14.63 -67.60 -10.53
CA GLU A 975 -15.54 -67.71 -9.35
C GLU A 975 -14.82 -67.62 -7.98
N GLN A 976 -15.19 -66.86 -6.95
CA GLN A 976 -16.37 -66.10 -6.48
C GLN A 976 -15.80 -65.08 -5.46
N SER A 977 -16.29 -63.86 -5.23
CA SER A 977 -17.68 -63.47 -4.98
C SER A 977 -17.83 -61.94 -5.04
N LEU A 978 -18.93 -61.54 -5.67
CA LEU A 978 -19.77 -60.37 -5.41
C LEU A 978 -19.20 -58.97 -5.68
N ASN A 979 -19.29 -58.60 -6.96
CA ASN A 979 -20.23 -57.58 -7.49
C ASN A 979 -20.09 -56.09 -7.09
N PRO A 980 -20.27 -55.17 -8.06
CA PRO A 980 -19.15 -54.76 -8.90
C PRO A 980 -19.13 -53.27 -9.28
N ILE A 981 -17.96 -52.84 -9.79
CA ILE A 981 -17.68 -51.83 -10.84
C ILE A 981 -18.20 -50.40 -10.55
N GLY A 982 -17.39 -49.35 -10.44
CA GLY A 982 -16.00 -49.16 -10.87
C GLY A 982 -15.93 -47.98 -11.84
N GLN A 983 -15.18 -46.93 -11.47
CA GLN A 983 -14.45 -46.09 -12.41
C GLN A 983 -13.40 -45.28 -11.63
N SER A 984 -12.14 -45.54 -11.97
CA SER A 984 -10.99 -44.69 -11.70
C SER A 984 -11.17 -43.34 -12.40
N GLN A 985 -10.93 -42.23 -11.71
CA GLN A 985 -10.53 -41.00 -12.36
C GLN A 985 -9.85 -40.04 -11.38
N GLY A 986 -8.62 -39.65 -11.76
CA GLY A 986 -8.03 -38.34 -11.48
C GLY A 986 -7.83 -37.95 -10.03
N ASP A 987 -6.60 -38.16 -9.53
CA ASP A 987 -6.03 -37.24 -8.55
C ASP A 987 -6.03 -35.82 -9.16
N VAL A 988 -6.81 -34.93 -8.57
CA VAL A 988 -6.73 -33.48 -8.78
C VAL A 988 -6.82 -32.81 -7.42
N ASP A 989 -5.72 -32.18 -7.02
CA ASP A 989 -5.62 -31.25 -5.89
C ASP A 989 -6.58 -30.07 -6.13
N PHE A 990 -7.38 -29.72 -5.13
CA PHE A 990 -8.34 -28.63 -5.20
C PHE A 990 -7.85 -27.37 -4.46
N ASP A 991 -7.83 -26.29 -5.23
CA ASP A 991 -7.53 -24.91 -4.86
C ASP A 991 -8.45 -24.38 -3.74
N PHE A 992 -7.86 -23.50 -2.93
CA PHE A 992 -8.52 -22.76 -1.87
C PHE A 992 -8.96 -21.40 -2.39
N ASP A 993 -10.26 -21.12 -2.34
CA ASP A 993 -10.81 -19.78 -2.10
C ASP A 993 -12.06 -19.93 -1.24
N PHE A 994 -12.50 -18.84 -0.59
CA PHE A 994 -13.50 -18.80 0.49
C PHE A 994 -14.89 -19.31 0.06
N ASP A 995 -15.08 -20.63 0.02
CA ASP A 995 -16.39 -21.27 -0.08
C ASP A 995 -16.95 -21.51 1.33
N PHE A 996 -18.03 -20.80 1.64
CA PHE A 996 -19.01 -21.27 2.60
C PHE A 996 -19.88 -22.33 1.92
N ASP A 997 -19.59 -23.59 2.17
CA ASP A 997 -20.48 -24.71 1.85
C ASP A 997 -20.94 -25.36 3.15
N PHE A 998 -22.14 -25.01 3.61
CA PHE A 998 -22.70 -25.65 4.81
C PHE A 998 -23.06 -27.10 4.50
N ASN A 999 -22.31 -28.04 5.06
CA ASN A 999 -22.72 -29.45 5.12
C ASN A 999 -22.94 -29.86 6.59
N ILE A 1000 -24.21 -29.87 7.02
CA ILE A 1000 -24.65 -30.22 8.38
C ILE A 1000 -25.14 -31.67 8.37
N PRO A 1001 -24.51 -32.60 9.10
CA PRO A 1001 -25.03 -33.95 9.24
C PRO A 1001 -26.27 -33.95 10.15
N GLY A 1002 -27.45 -34.27 9.59
CA GLY A 1002 -28.64 -34.66 10.36
C GLY A 1002 -29.92 -33.88 10.12
N LEU A 1003 -29.95 -32.89 9.22
CA LEU A 1003 -31.18 -32.18 8.86
C LEU A 1003 -31.74 -32.75 7.54
N TRP A 1004 -32.65 -33.72 7.69
CA TRP A 1004 -33.60 -34.25 6.70
C TRP A 1004 -33.14 -35.41 5.79
N ASP A 1005 -33.64 -36.60 6.12
CA ASP A 1005 -34.06 -37.64 5.16
C ASP A 1005 -35.15 -37.13 4.17
N ASN A 1006 -35.25 -35.82 3.87
CA ASN A 1006 -36.24 -35.27 2.92
C ASN A 1006 -36.05 -33.82 2.40
N VAL A 1007 -34.96 -33.09 2.63
CA VAL A 1007 -34.75 -31.76 1.98
C VAL A 1007 -33.26 -31.44 1.80
N ASP A 1008 -32.75 -31.56 0.56
CA ASP A 1008 -31.37 -31.21 0.15
C ASP A 1008 -31.27 -29.72 -0.22
N ALA A 1009 -30.57 -28.91 0.59
CA ALA A 1009 -30.30 -27.49 0.30
C ALA A 1009 -28.84 -27.11 0.60
N ASN A 1010 -28.17 -26.47 -0.37
CA ASN A 1010 -26.88 -25.81 -0.19
C ASN A 1010 -27.11 -24.32 0.11
N ILE A 1011 -26.30 -23.76 1.01
CA ILE A 1011 -26.24 -22.32 1.23
C ILE A 1011 -24.95 -21.87 0.53
N SER A 1012 -25.08 -21.28 -0.65
CA SER A 1012 -23.96 -20.70 -1.41
C SER A 1012 -23.87 -19.22 -1.09
N PHE A 1013 -22.66 -18.77 -0.77
CA PHE A 1013 -22.33 -17.36 -0.73
C PHE A 1013 -22.07 -16.93 -2.19
N CYS A 1014 -22.79 -15.92 -2.68
CA CYS A 1014 -22.57 -15.43 -4.04
C CYS A 1014 -21.13 -14.90 -4.18
N ASP A 1015 -20.48 -15.21 -5.32
CA ASP A 1015 -19.18 -14.70 -5.79
C ASP A 1015 -19.01 -13.16 -5.79
N SER A 1016 -20.02 -12.41 -5.35
CA SER A 1016 -19.95 -10.97 -5.10
C SER A 1016 -19.29 -10.60 -3.75
N LEU A 1017 -18.71 -11.57 -3.04
CA LEU A 1017 -18.20 -11.39 -1.67
C LEU A 1017 -16.71 -11.04 -1.56
N LEU A 1018 -16.03 -10.91 -2.70
CA LEU A 1018 -14.70 -10.28 -2.79
C LEU A 1018 -14.66 -9.06 -3.72
N ASP A 1019 -15.78 -8.70 -4.37
CA ASP A 1019 -15.92 -7.40 -5.03
C ASP A 1019 -16.22 -6.30 -4.00
N LEU A 1020 -15.17 -5.91 -3.28
CA LEU A 1020 -15.01 -4.54 -2.81
C LEU A 1020 -14.21 -3.73 -3.85
N ASP A 1021 -14.56 -3.88 -5.13
CA ASP A 1021 -14.35 -2.84 -6.12
C ASP A 1021 -15.32 -1.69 -5.81
N GLN A 1022 -14.93 -0.85 -4.84
CA GLN A 1022 -15.34 0.54 -4.82
C GLN A 1022 -14.10 1.40 -4.95
N ASP A 1023 -14.09 2.11 -6.06
CA ASP A 1023 -13.14 3.12 -6.49
C ASP A 1023 -12.60 3.99 -5.34
N TRP A 1024 -11.33 3.76 -4.96
CA TRP A 1024 -10.61 4.58 -3.99
C TRP A 1024 -9.90 5.78 -4.66
N GLY A 1025 -10.23 6.08 -5.93
CA GLY A 1025 -9.64 7.16 -6.71
C GLY A 1025 -9.83 8.59 -6.17
N CYS A 1026 -10.69 8.82 -5.17
CA CYS A 1026 -11.03 10.18 -4.70
C CYS A 1026 -10.44 10.59 -3.33
N PHE A 1027 -9.38 9.94 -2.82
CA PHE A 1027 -8.68 10.41 -1.60
C PHE A 1027 -7.30 11.04 -1.89
N PHE A 1028 -6.86 11.07 -3.13
CA PHE A 1028 -5.57 11.68 -3.53
C PHE A 1028 -5.70 12.70 -4.67
N ASP A 1029 -6.70 13.57 -4.57
CA ASP A 1029 -6.66 14.93 -5.15
C ASP A 1029 -6.82 15.98 -4.05
#